data_AF-A0A1F1UYG4-F1
#
_entry.id   AF-A0A1F1UYG4-F1
#
_cell.length_a   1.000
_cell.length_b   1.000
_cell.length_c   1.000
_cell.angle_alpha   90.00
_cell.angle_beta   90.00
_cell.angle_gamma   90.00
#
_symmetry.space_group_name_H-M   'P 1'
#
loop_
_entity.id
_entity.type
_entity.pdbx_description
1 polymer ?
#
loop_
_entity_poly.entity_id
_entity_poly.type
_entity_poly.pdbx_seq_one_letter_code
_entity_poly.pdbx_strand_id
1 'polypeptide(L)'
;MLGLDHEPVVTPSTAHTLAPPPPLPTGQLRAEAVPQAHKDQPMPLLKVLLPVVMVVAIGAVMALMVMSGRTVSPMMLIFPVMMLFGMVTMFSPQERQGDIDETRRVYLRHLDALAHRARSNAEVQREHAEYLHPAPNALLTAVPAERVWEQYAASPYALQVRIGVGAVALHTPIEVDDPGSPEDLDPVCAVSLRRTVAAVNTIQEMPIVVALNAFPVITMVGPRAAEVARSIVAQLAFFHGPELVGIDAAQAPSEFEWVKWLPHSATPEAAEFQVILLDATTHPSVISFSTSASSSENACVLVIHPDPDWLVDEDAFHLVCDDELHALTGMGLEFLGRPDRIGVAEAELIARQLAFYRRPEQLSAESASHGGKLLPMLGISDIAELDEHTMWTGREGTRQRLMVPIGSTAQGQALYLDLKESAQGGMGPHGLCIGATGSGKSELLRTLVVALAATHSPEELNLVLVDFKGGATFLGCESLPHTSAVITNLEDESILVERMYDAISGEMNRRQELLRKAGNYANITDYTAARLAGEDLAPLPALVIILDEFSELLSQHPHFADLFVAVGRLGRSLGVHLLLASQRLEEGKLRGLDSHLSYRIGLKTFSAAESRQVLGVPDAYELPSEPGAGFLSTGSGDLERFRAAYVSGPLERARGVTRREAAAEVRLFHGWEPPPVEDAKESAGVDTDVTTTLLAAVVEKSREVADALSMRAHQVWLPPLPAQIELSQVYGGSETLPKLQAIIGVIDEPLKQRQVPLVLDLSVAGGHVALAGGPQTGKSMAVRTMVASLALRHSTDELCFYIIDAGSGDFSDLAELPHVAGVAQRTDEERVRRVVDELVEMLDDPQRRTKRHTVLIVDGWHTLLAPDAKTEDLCEPLTRLAAEGPAVGIHLVATTQRWNAIRANVRDVIGTRIELHLTEPMDSVIDRKVQAKLPALPGRGITEEGAFMLVAHTSAQDVAHVRAATQGQPPVPRLRVLPSHVEVADLLTSGGQRLPLGVGGPRLAPLWSESGHLLVIGASGAGKSTAIASAITAIEAMGREQARMVILDVRRAHLGRANPDMVAAYAASTSAVDEAVSALITTLRGRLPGSDVTPQQLAQRSWWEGPELYLVIDDLELVPEDTLRELATLFPHARDIGLHVVAARKFGGVSRAMFGSFLSSLKDLLPDVVILDGTRDEGALFGVRPVPQPPGRGLLVQSGEARGLVQVAAPYPEGGTL
;
A
#
# COMPACT_ATOMS: atom_id res chain seq x y z
N MET A 1 12.15 -18.15 -31.87
CA MET A 1 13.34 -17.43 -31.39
C MET A 1 14.31 -18.48 -30.89
N LEU A 2 15.55 -18.46 -31.38
CA LEU A 2 16.61 -19.38 -30.94
C LEU A 2 16.98 -18.96 -29.52
N GLY A 3 16.77 -19.83 -28.54
CA GLY A 3 16.89 -19.55 -27.10
C GLY A 3 18.33 -19.43 -26.62
N LEU A 4 18.99 -18.33 -26.99
CA LEU A 4 20.20 -17.87 -26.32
C LEU A 4 19.79 -17.13 -25.05
N ASP A 5 20.58 -17.29 -23.98
CA ASP A 5 20.53 -16.34 -22.87
C ASP A 5 20.83 -14.94 -23.42
N HIS A 6 20.20 -13.90 -22.88
CA HIS A 6 20.51 -12.55 -23.32
C HIS A 6 21.75 -11.97 -22.63
N GLU A 7 22.33 -12.71 -21.68
CA GLU A 7 23.55 -12.34 -20.98
C GLU A 7 24.74 -13.20 -21.45
N PRO A 8 25.80 -12.59 -22.01
CA PRO A 8 26.96 -13.34 -22.51
C PRO A 8 27.87 -13.85 -21.39
N VAL A 9 27.69 -13.44 -20.12
CA VAL A 9 28.64 -13.76 -19.05
C VAL A 9 28.14 -14.90 -18.18
N VAL A 10 28.71 -16.09 -18.32
CA VAL A 10 28.31 -17.26 -17.51
C VAL A 10 29.26 -17.40 -16.33
N THR A 11 28.73 -17.31 -15.11
CA THR A 11 29.53 -17.47 -13.89
C THR A 11 29.88 -18.94 -13.64
N PRO A 12 31.06 -19.24 -13.06
CA PRO A 12 31.41 -20.61 -12.71
C PRO A 12 30.38 -21.22 -11.76
N SER A 13 29.93 -22.42 -12.09
CA SER A 13 29.03 -23.18 -11.23
C SER A 13 29.77 -23.68 -9.99
N THR A 14 29.07 -23.77 -8.86
CA THR A 14 29.54 -24.40 -7.62
C THR A 14 28.55 -25.46 -7.17
N ALA A 15 28.95 -26.35 -6.27
CA ALA A 15 28.08 -27.41 -5.75
C ALA A 15 26.73 -26.89 -5.19
N HIS A 16 26.68 -25.65 -4.71
CA HIS A 16 25.50 -25.04 -4.10
C HIS A 16 24.53 -24.40 -5.09
N THR A 17 24.97 -24.15 -6.33
CA THR A 17 24.23 -23.34 -7.30
C THR A 17 23.55 -24.18 -8.39
N LEU A 18 23.71 -25.50 -8.38
CA LEU A 18 23.11 -26.43 -9.34
C LEU A 18 21.90 -27.14 -8.74
N ALA A 19 20.85 -27.31 -9.55
CA ALA A 19 19.75 -28.19 -9.19
C ALA A 19 20.25 -29.64 -9.10
N PRO A 20 19.89 -30.39 -8.03
CA PRO A 20 20.26 -31.80 -7.94
C PRO A 20 19.60 -32.58 -9.08
N PRO A 21 20.29 -33.59 -9.65
CA PRO A 21 19.69 -34.44 -10.66
C PRO A 21 18.48 -35.20 -10.08
N PRO A 22 17.52 -35.62 -10.93
CA PRO A 22 16.40 -36.45 -10.51
C PRO A 22 16.89 -37.64 -9.67
N PRO A 23 16.27 -37.98 -8.53
CA PRO A 23 16.80 -39.01 -7.65
C PRO A 23 16.78 -40.39 -8.31
N LEU A 24 17.87 -41.16 -8.18
CA LEU A 24 17.93 -42.55 -8.64
C LEU A 24 16.97 -43.43 -7.81
N PRO A 25 16.33 -44.43 -8.44
CA PRO A 25 15.52 -45.40 -7.71
C PRO A 25 16.42 -46.24 -6.78
N THR A 26 15.99 -46.38 -5.52
CA THR A 26 16.73 -47.11 -4.48
C THR A 26 15.96 -48.35 -4.02
N GLY A 27 16.68 -49.38 -3.56
CA GLY A 27 16.12 -50.63 -3.06
C GLY A 27 16.17 -51.80 -4.06
N GLN A 28 15.81 -52.99 -3.59
CA GLN A 28 15.78 -54.22 -4.39
C GLN A 28 14.34 -54.65 -4.62
N LEU A 29 14.07 -55.22 -5.80
CA LEU A 29 12.77 -55.81 -6.12
C LEU A 29 12.80 -57.29 -5.76
N ARG A 30 11.87 -57.79 -4.96
CA ARG A 30 11.81 -59.21 -4.59
C ARG A 30 10.71 -59.94 -5.34
N ALA A 31 11.08 -61.00 -6.06
CA ALA A 31 10.13 -61.93 -6.64
C ALA A 31 9.65 -62.94 -5.59
N GLU A 32 8.36 -63.26 -5.58
CA GLU A 32 7.84 -64.30 -4.70
C GLU A 32 8.28 -65.69 -5.20
N ALA A 33 8.49 -66.63 -4.27
CA ALA A 33 8.84 -68.00 -4.59
C ALA A 33 7.82 -68.64 -5.54
N VAL A 34 8.33 -69.37 -6.55
CA VAL A 34 7.49 -70.04 -7.54
C VAL A 34 6.60 -71.09 -6.84
N PRO A 35 5.28 -71.12 -7.09
CA PRO A 35 4.39 -72.14 -6.53
C PRO A 35 4.86 -73.57 -6.86
N GLN A 36 4.72 -74.49 -5.91
CA GLN A 36 5.08 -75.90 -6.11
C GLN A 36 4.13 -76.59 -7.10
N ALA A 37 4.66 -77.52 -7.89
CA ALA A 37 3.89 -78.35 -8.79
C ALA A 37 2.93 -79.26 -8.00
N HIS A 38 1.66 -79.29 -8.41
CA HIS A 38 0.69 -80.21 -7.82
C HIS A 38 1.00 -81.65 -8.26
N LYS A 39 1.34 -82.52 -7.29
CA LYS A 39 1.51 -83.96 -7.54
C LYS A 39 0.15 -84.64 -7.37
N ASP A 40 -0.48 -85.06 -8.46
CA ASP A 40 -1.67 -85.90 -8.41
C ASP A 40 -1.37 -87.16 -7.60
N GLN A 41 -1.94 -87.29 -6.40
CA GLN A 41 -1.82 -88.51 -5.63
C GLN A 41 -2.66 -89.60 -6.31
N PRO A 42 -2.06 -90.71 -6.79
CA PRO A 42 -2.85 -91.82 -7.30
C PRO A 42 -3.71 -92.36 -6.16
N MET A 43 -5.02 -92.46 -6.38
CA MET A 43 -5.88 -93.16 -5.44
C MET A 43 -5.29 -94.55 -5.21
N PRO A 44 -4.99 -94.96 -3.96
CA PRO A 44 -4.35 -96.25 -3.71
C PRO A 44 -5.24 -97.35 -4.27
N LEU A 45 -4.67 -98.23 -5.12
CA LEU A 45 -5.34 -99.36 -5.76
C LEU A 45 -6.17 -100.21 -4.76
N LEU A 46 -5.75 -100.24 -3.49
CA LEU A 46 -6.47 -100.86 -2.39
C LEU A 46 -7.91 -100.31 -2.21
N LYS A 47 -8.13 -99.00 -2.38
CA LYS A 47 -9.46 -98.36 -2.26
C LYS A 47 -10.40 -98.73 -3.43
N VAL A 48 -9.86 -99.08 -4.60
CA VAL A 48 -10.63 -99.51 -5.78
C VAL A 48 -10.94 -101.00 -5.74
N LEU A 49 -10.04 -101.82 -5.16
CA LEU A 49 -10.18 -103.29 -5.12
C LEU A 49 -10.98 -103.80 -3.91
N LEU A 50 -11.02 -103.05 -2.79
CA LEU A 50 -11.71 -103.45 -1.55
C LEU A 50 -13.20 -103.82 -1.75
N PRO A 51 -14.01 -103.06 -2.54
CA PRO A 51 -15.41 -103.40 -2.77
C PRO A 51 -15.56 -104.70 -3.57
N VAL A 52 -14.67 -104.95 -4.54
CA VAL A 52 -14.68 -106.15 -5.39
C VAL A 52 -14.35 -107.40 -4.56
N VAL A 53 -13.35 -107.31 -3.67
CA VAL A 53 -12.97 -108.42 -2.78
C VAL A 53 -14.08 -108.74 -1.78
N MET A 54 -14.75 -107.73 -1.23
CA MET A 54 -15.90 -107.95 -0.32
C MET A 54 -17.08 -108.63 -1.02
N VAL A 55 -17.40 -108.27 -2.26
CA VAL A 55 -18.49 -108.91 -3.04
C VAL A 55 -18.18 -110.39 -3.32
N VAL A 56 -16.93 -110.70 -3.68
CA VAL A 56 -16.49 -112.10 -3.89
C VAL A 56 -16.54 -112.90 -2.58
N ALA A 57 -16.13 -112.31 -1.45
CA ALA A 57 -16.17 -112.96 -0.14
C ALA A 57 -17.61 -113.26 0.33
N ILE A 58 -18.56 -112.33 0.11
CA ILE A 58 -19.98 -112.54 0.41
C ILE A 58 -20.54 -113.71 -0.43
N GLY A 59 -20.21 -113.75 -1.73
CA GLY A 59 -20.63 -114.84 -2.63
C GLY A 59 -20.05 -116.21 -2.22
N ALA A 60 -18.78 -116.25 -1.80
CA ALA A 60 -18.12 -117.48 -1.37
C ALA A 60 -18.71 -118.06 -0.09
N VAL A 61 -19.04 -117.22 0.89
CA VAL A 61 -19.69 -117.65 2.15
C VAL A 61 -21.11 -118.17 1.88
N MET A 62 -21.86 -117.54 0.97
CA MET A 62 -23.20 -118.00 0.58
C MET A 62 -23.16 -119.36 -0.15
N ALA A 63 -22.21 -119.55 -1.08
CA ALA A 63 -22.07 -120.81 -1.83
C ALA A 63 -21.64 -121.97 -0.92
N LEU A 64 -20.74 -121.73 0.04
CA LEU A 64 -20.30 -122.72 1.02
C LEU A 64 -21.45 -123.18 1.93
N MET A 65 -22.37 -122.27 2.27
CA MET A 65 -23.56 -122.57 3.08
C MET A 65 -24.53 -123.52 2.38
N VAL A 66 -24.69 -123.39 1.05
CA VAL A 66 -25.62 -124.21 0.25
C VAL A 66 -25.08 -125.62 0.00
N MET A 67 -23.76 -125.80 -0.11
CA MET A 67 -23.15 -127.11 -0.35
C MET A 67 -22.94 -127.96 0.92
N SER A 68 -22.96 -127.37 2.11
CA SER A 68 -22.56 -128.08 3.36
C SER A 68 -23.69 -128.83 4.09
N GLY A 69 -24.95 -128.74 3.64
CA GLY A 69 -26.05 -129.57 4.16
C GLY A 69 -26.33 -129.46 5.67
N ARG A 70 -25.81 -128.43 6.35
CA ARG A 70 -25.98 -128.20 7.80
C ARG A 70 -27.15 -127.27 8.09
N THR A 71 -27.91 -127.56 9.13
CA THR A 71 -29.01 -126.73 9.62
C THR A 71 -28.51 -125.33 10.01
N VAL A 72 -29.03 -124.29 9.34
CA VAL A 72 -28.63 -122.89 9.51
C VAL A 72 -29.22 -122.31 10.80
N SER A 73 -28.35 -121.74 11.65
CA SER A 73 -28.74 -120.95 12.83
C SER A 73 -29.04 -119.49 12.42
N PRO A 74 -30.11 -118.85 12.95
CA PRO A 74 -30.53 -117.49 12.56
C PRO A 74 -29.45 -116.40 12.74
N MET A 75 -28.46 -116.62 13.61
CA MET A 75 -27.40 -115.64 13.89
C MET A 75 -26.44 -115.47 12.70
N MET A 76 -26.30 -116.47 11.81
CA MET A 76 -25.40 -116.39 10.65
C MET A 76 -25.95 -115.56 9.48
N LEU A 77 -27.23 -115.15 9.51
CA LEU A 77 -27.83 -114.32 8.44
C LEU A 77 -27.63 -112.81 8.63
N ILE A 78 -27.15 -112.35 9.79
CA ILE A 78 -26.98 -110.90 10.08
C ILE A 78 -25.68 -110.33 9.48
N PHE A 79 -24.64 -111.16 9.32
CA PHE A 79 -23.31 -110.73 8.89
C PHE A 79 -23.25 -110.08 7.48
N PRO A 80 -23.99 -110.57 6.47
CA PRO A 80 -24.00 -109.94 5.14
C PRO A 80 -24.63 -108.53 5.11
N VAL A 81 -25.58 -108.25 6.00
CA VAL A 81 -26.34 -106.99 6.00
C VAL A 81 -25.52 -105.83 6.58
N MET A 82 -24.73 -106.08 7.63
CA MET A 82 -23.82 -105.08 8.23
C MET A 82 -22.70 -104.65 7.26
N MET A 83 -22.16 -105.59 6.46
CA MET A 83 -21.15 -105.28 5.44
C MET A 83 -21.68 -104.39 4.32
N LEU A 84 -22.97 -104.51 3.96
CA LEU A 84 -23.59 -103.70 2.92
C LEU A 84 -23.74 -102.23 3.34
N PHE A 85 -24.08 -101.99 4.62
CA PHE A 85 -24.26 -100.63 5.15
C PHE A 85 -22.95 -99.84 5.19
N GLY A 86 -21.82 -100.52 5.43
CA GLY A 86 -20.48 -99.91 5.37
C GLY A 86 -20.04 -99.47 3.97
N MET A 87 -20.67 -99.96 2.90
CA MET A 87 -20.32 -99.58 1.51
C MET A 87 -20.91 -98.23 1.10
N VAL A 88 -22.09 -97.88 1.62
CA VAL A 88 -22.81 -96.65 1.23
C VAL A 88 -22.14 -95.38 1.78
N THR A 89 -21.51 -95.45 2.96
CA THR A 89 -20.81 -94.31 3.58
C THR A 89 -19.48 -93.94 2.91
N MET A 90 -18.93 -94.79 2.04
CA MET A 90 -17.65 -94.56 1.34
C MET A 90 -17.81 -93.76 0.04
N PHE A 91 -19.04 -93.53 -0.44
CA PHE A 91 -19.35 -92.87 -1.72
C PHE A 91 -19.80 -91.40 -1.62
N SER A 92 -19.71 -90.73 -0.47
CA SER A 92 -19.96 -89.28 -0.40
C SER A 92 -18.73 -88.48 -0.87
N PRO A 93 -18.90 -87.39 -1.65
CA PRO A 93 -17.76 -86.62 -2.16
C PRO A 93 -17.19 -85.67 -1.07
N GLN A 94 -15.88 -85.75 -0.81
CA GLN A 94 -15.14 -84.72 -0.06
C GLN A 94 -14.75 -83.55 -0.99
N GLU A 95 -14.82 -82.32 -0.46
CA GLU A 95 -14.43 -81.06 -1.11
C GLU A 95 -13.03 -81.16 -1.74
N ARG A 96 -12.92 -80.76 -3.02
CA ARG A 96 -11.64 -80.63 -3.74
C ARG A 96 -10.86 -79.45 -3.17
N GLN A 97 -9.72 -79.72 -2.55
CA GLN A 97 -8.69 -78.72 -2.24
C GLN A 97 -8.05 -78.17 -3.52
N GLY A 98 -8.06 -76.85 -3.69
CA GLY A 98 -7.12 -76.04 -4.48
C GLY A 98 -7.31 -76.00 -6.00
N ASP A 99 -7.95 -74.94 -6.52
CA ASP A 99 -8.03 -74.67 -7.97
C ASP A 99 -6.68 -74.14 -8.49
N ILE A 100 -5.97 -74.97 -9.26
CA ILE A 100 -4.64 -74.69 -9.81
C ILE A 100 -4.64 -73.40 -10.64
N ASP A 101 -5.74 -73.11 -11.33
CA ASP A 101 -5.85 -71.94 -12.20
C ASP A 101 -5.93 -70.63 -11.39
N GLU A 102 -6.46 -70.67 -10.16
CA GLU A 102 -6.51 -69.51 -9.27
C GLU A 102 -5.12 -69.17 -8.73
N THR A 103 -4.36 -70.17 -8.26
CA THR A 103 -2.98 -69.98 -7.79
C THR A 103 -2.06 -69.44 -8.90
N ARG A 104 -2.16 -69.97 -10.13
CA ARG A 104 -1.42 -69.44 -11.28
C ARG A 104 -1.82 -68.00 -11.61
N ARG A 105 -3.11 -67.67 -11.62
CA ARG A 105 -3.59 -66.30 -11.89
C ARG A 105 -3.06 -65.28 -10.87
N VAL A 106 -3.04 -65.63 -9.59
CA VAL A 106 -2.50 -64.76 -8.53
C VAL A 106 -1.00 -64.53 -8.73
N TYR A 107 -0.23 -65.59 -9.01
CA TYR A 107 1.21 -65.47 -9.23
C TYR A 107 1.55 -64.67 -10.50
N LEU A 108 0.83 -64.86 -11.60
CA LEU A 108 1.03 -64.07 -12.82
C LEU A 108 0.73 -62.59 -12.61
N ARG A 109 -0.32 -62.24 -11.84
CA ARG A 109 -0.60 -60.85 -11.45
C ARG A 109 0.51 -60.24 -10.60
N HIS A 110 1.13 -61.03 -9.72
CA HIS A 110 2.32 -60.59 -8.97
C HIS A 110 3.48 -60.29 -9.91
N LEU A 111 3.76 -61.16 -10.88
CA LEU A 111 4.80 -60.92 -11.89
C LEU A 111 4.51 -59.68 -12.74
N ASP A 112 3.25 -59.43 -13.11
CA ASP A 112 2.85 -58.20 -13.81
C ASP A 112 3.09 -56.94 -12.95
N ALA A 113 2.74 -56.99 -11.66
CA ALA A 113 2.99 -55.89 -10.73
C ALA A 113 4.49 -55.64 -10.50
N LEU A 114 5.29 -56.71 -10.40
CA LEU A 114 6.75 -56.66 -10.31
C LEU A 114 7.36 -56.03 -11.57
N ALA A 115 6.91 -56.47 -12.76
CA ALA A 115 7.36 -55.93 -14.04
C ALA A 115 6.99 -54.45 -14.20
N HIS A 116 5.79 -54.05 -13.76
CA HIS A 116 5.36 -52.65 -13.80
C HIS A 116 6.26 -51.78 -12.91
N ARG A 117 6.54 -52.20 -11.67
CA ARG A 117 7.47 -51.49 -10.77
C ARG A 117 8.88 -51.40 -11.35
N ALA A 118 9.39 -52.49 -11.95
CA ALA A 118 10.70 -52.50 -12.61
C ALA A 118 10.76 -51.51 -13.77
N ARG A 119 9.70 -51.41 -14.59
CA ARG A 119 9.60 -50.44 -15.69
C ARG A 119 9.51 -49.00 -15.18
N SER A 120 8.73 -48.72 -14.13
CA SER A 120 8.67 -47.39 -13.52
C SER A 120 10.03 -46.98 -12.94
N ASN A 121 10.75 -47.90 -12.28
CA ASN A 121 12.12 -47.64 -11.83
C ASN A 121 13.07 -47.39 -13.02
N ALA A 122 12.91 -48.14 -14.12
CA ALA A 122 13.70 -47.93 -15.33
C ALA A 122 13.44 -46.56 -15.97
N GLU A 123 12.20 -46.06 -15.96
CA GLU A 123 11.86 -44.71 -16.43
C GLU A 123 12.57 -43.64 -15.59
N VAL A 124 12.53 -43.75 -14.25
CA VAL A 124 13.23 -42.82 -13.35
C VAL A 124 14.75 -42.90 -13.52
N GLN A 125 15.30 -44.12 -13.70
CA GLN A 125 16.74 -44.31 -13.97
C GLN A 125 17.14 -43.69 -15.31
N ARG A 126 16.30 -43.80 -16.34
CA ARG A 126 16.52 -43.16 -17.64
C ARG A 126 16.48 -41.65 -17.53
N GLU A 127 15.48 -41.10 -16.85
CA GLU A 127 15.35 -39.65 -16.62
C GLU A 127 16.59 -39.09 -15.91
N HIS A 128 17.09 -39.77 -14.88
CA HIS A 128 18.35 -39.39 -14.22
C HIS A 128 19.54 -39.40 -15.17
N ALA A 129 19.70 -40.48 -15.97
CA ALA A 129 20.83 -40.62 -16.89
C ALA A 129 20.77 -39.63 -18.06
N GLU A 130 19.59 -39.40 -18.64
CA GLU A 130 19.37 -38.44 -19.73
C GLU A 130 19.44 -36.99 -19.24
N TYR A 131 19.12 -36.71 -17.97
CA TYR A 131 19.37 -35.40 -17.37
C TYR A 131 20.88 -35.09 -17.38
N LEU A 132 21.72 -36.00 -16.85
CA LEU A 132 23.18 -35.81 -16.80
C LEU A 132 23.83 -35.87 -18.19
N HIS A 133 23.37 -36.79 -19.04
CA HIS A 133 23.96 -37.10 -20.34
C HIS A 133 22.88 -37.12 -21.45
N PRO A 134 22.35 -35.94 -21.83
CA PRO A 134 21.29 -35.84 -22.81
C PRO A 134 21.76 -36.28 -24.19
N ALA A 135 20.81 -36.58 -25.08
CA ALA A 135 21.14 -36.88 -26.47
C ALA A 135 21.82 -35.65 -27.12
N PRO A 136 22.86 -35.83 -27.94
CA PRO A 136 23.61 -34.71 -28.51
C PRO A 136 22.74 -33.76 -29.37
N ASN A 137 21.72 -34.29 -30.05
CA ASN A 137 20.77 -33.47 -30.80
C ASN A 137 19.90 -32.57 -29.91
N ALA A 138 19.73 -32.92 -28.62
CA ALA A 138 19.01 -32.09 -27.67
C ALA A 138 19.73 -30.76 -27.43
N LEU A 139 21.07 -30.71 -27.59
CA LEU A 139 21.87 -29.49 -27.49
C LEU A 139 21.43 -28.42 -28.52
N LEU A 140 20.86 -28.83 -29.66
CA LEU A 140 20.34 -27.94 -30.70
C LEU A 140 18.94 -27.40 -30.36
N THR A 141 18.14 -28.19 -29.65
CA THR A 141 16.78 -27.85 -29.25
C THR A 141 16.78 -27.23 -27.86
N ALA A 142 17.34 -26.01 -27.75
CA ALA A 142 17.26 -25.14 -26.59
C ALA A 142 17.19 -25.89 -25.23
N VAL A 143 18.25 -26.65 -24.92
CA VAL A 143 18.53 -26.96 -23.50
C VAL A 143 18.57 -25.62 -22.78
N PRO A 144 17.91 -25.46 -21.61
CA PRO A 144 17.85 -24.16 -20.96
C PRO A 144 19.28 -23.64 -20.75
N ALA A 145 19.50 -22.36 -21.11
CA ALA A 145 20.82 -21.74 -21.12
C ALA A 145 21.57 -21.89 -19.77
N GLU A 146 20.84 -22.09 -18.68
CA GLU A 146 21.36 -22.39 -17.34
C GLU A 146 22.26 -23.64 -17.25
N ARG A 147 22.17 -24.57 -18.22
CA ARG A 147 23.00 -25.78 -18.29
C ARG A 147 24.33 -25.59 -19.03
N VAL A 148 24.49 -24.46 -19.71
CA VAL A 148 25.76 -24.11 -20.35
C VAL A 148 26.81 -23.92 -19.25
N TRP A 149 27.91 -24.66 -19.35
CA TRP A 149 29.04 -24.63 -18.40
C TRP A 149 28.63 -24.91 -16.95
N GLU A 150 27.67 -25.82 -16.76
CA GLU A 150 27.18 -26.25 -15.45
C GLU A 150 28.21 -27.06 -14.65
N GLN A 151 29.18 -27.71 -15.32
CA GLN A 151 30.19 -28.52 -14.64
C GLN A 151 31.32 -27.67 -14.05
N TYR A 152 31.84 -28.11 -12.91
CA TYR A 152 32.94 -27.50 -12.17
C TYR A 152 33.98 -28.56 -11.80
N ALA A 153 35.21 -28.15 -11.52
CA ALA A 153 36.36 -29.06 -11.36
C ALA A 153 36.15 -30.20 -10.34
N ALA A 154 35.48 -29.92 -9.22
CA ALA A 154 35.19 -30.90 -8.17
C ALA A 154 33.88 -31.69 -8.37
N SER A 155 33.20 -31.53 -9.50
CA SER A 155 31.98 -32.28 -9.81
C SER A 155 32.31 -33.77 -10.01
N PRO A 156 31.53 -34.70 -9.43
CA PRO A 156 31.73 -36.14 -9.68
C PRO A 156 31.46 -36.55 -11.14
N TYR A 157 30.80 -35.67 -11.91
CA TYR A 157 30.46 -35.87 -13.34
C TYR A 157 31.35 -35.06 -14.28
N ALA A 158 32.36 -34.34 -13.76
CA ALA A 158 33.29 -33.59 -14.60
C ALA A 158 34.02 -34.52 -15.58
N LEU A 159 34.19 -34.07 -16.82
CA LEU A 159 34.87 -34.77 -17.92
C LEU A 159 34.22 -36.10 -18.32
N GLN A 160 32.96 -36.35 -17.92
CA GLN A 160 32.15 -37.48 -18.37
C GLN A 160 31.33 -37.10 -19.60
N VAL A 161 31.41 -37.91 -20.66
CA VAL A 161 30.77 -37.62 -21.95
C VAL A 161 30.06 -38.84 -22.50
N ARG A 162 28.89 -38.63 -23.10
CA ARG A 162 28.11 -39.68 -23.75
C ARG A 162 28.67 -39.97 -25.14
N ILE A 163 28.94 -41.24 -25.42
CA ILE A 163 29.47 -41.69 -26.73
C ILE A 163 28.42 -42.46 -27.56
N GLY A 164 27.30 -42.84 -26.95
CA GLY A 164 26.23 -43.58 -27.59
C GLY A 164 25.14 -44.03 -26.62
N VAL A 165 24.28 -44.91 -27.09
CA VAL A 165 23.23 -45.57 -26.29
C VAL A 165 23.36 -47.10 -26.34
N GLY A 166 23.18 -47.76 -25.21
CA GLY A 166 23.36 -49.20 -25.06
C GLY A 166 22.45 -49.81 -24.00
N ALA A 167 22.71 -51.06 -23.66
CA ALA A 167 21.96 -51.78 -22.64
C ALA A 167 22.67 -51.65 -21.29
N VAL A 168 21.94 -51.20 -20.26
CA VAL A 168 22.44 -51.08 -18.88
C VAL A 168 21.56 -51.91 -17.94
N ALA A 169 22.15 -52.48 -16.89
CA ALA A 169 21.39 -53.21 -15.88
C ALA A 169 20.45 -52.28 -15.08
N LEU A 170 19.30 -52.82 -14.66
CA LEU A 170 18.39 -52.11 -13.77
C LEU A 170 19.06 -51.84 -12.41
N HIS A 171 19.08 -50.58 -11.98
CA HIS A 171 19.72 -50.17 -10.72
C HIS A 171 19.07 -50.80 -9.48
N THR A 172 17.78 -51.17 -9.58
CA THR A 172 17.04 -51.96 -8.58
C THR A 172 16.97 -53.42 -8.99
N PRO A 173 17.99 -54.25 -8.69
CA PRO A 173 18.03 -55.63 -9.17
C PRO A 173 16.86 -56.44 -8.61
N ILE A 174 16.39 -57.40 -9.42
CA ILE A 174 15.35 -58.34 -9.00
C ILE A 174 16.00 -59.53 -8.31
N GLU A 175 15.83 -59.62 -6.99
CA GLU A 175 16.20 -60.79 -6.20
C GLU A 175 15.16 -61.90 -6.41
N VAL A 176 15.64 -63.07 -6.79
CA VAL A 176 14.85 -64.29 -6.89
C VAL A 176 15.37 -65.26 -5.83
N ASP A 177 14.52 -65.60 -4.87
CA ASP A 177 14.82 -66.60 -3.84
C ASP A 177 15.11 -67.97 -4.49
N ASP A 178 16.03 -68.76 -3.94
CA ASP A 178 16.38 -70.10 -4.44
C ASP A 178 15.12 -70.98 -4.48
N PRO A 179 14.61 -71.31 -5.68
CA PRO A 179 13.31 -71.96 -5.80
C PRO A 179 13.42 -73.49 -5.58
N GLY A 180 14.59 -74.03 -5.24
CA GLY A 180 14.80 -75.46 -5.05
C GLY A 180 14.89 -76.24 -6.37
N SER A 181 14.57 -77.54 -6.35
CA SER A 181 14.73 -78.40 -7.53
C SER A 181 13.72 -78.02 -8.64
N PRO A 182 14.16 -77.82 -9.90
CA PRO A 182 13.28 -77.42 -11.01
C PRO A 182 12.11 -78.37 -11.28
N GLU A 183 12.23 -79.61 -10.83
CA GLU A 183 11.23 -80.69 -10.98
C GLU A 183 10.01 -80.52 -10.05
N ASP A 184 10.14 -79.73 -8.97
CA ASP A 184 9.10 -79.55 -7.96
C ASP A 184 8.29 -78.25 -8.13
N LEU A 185 8.56 -77.46 -9.18
CA LEU A 185 7.96 -76.14 -9.43
C LEU A 185 6.90 -76.17 -10.52
N ASP A 186 5.88 -75.31 -10.42
CA ASP A 186 4.93 -75.14 -11.53
C ASP A 186 5.65 -74.58 -12.78
N PRO A 187 5.61 -75.31 -13.92
CA PRO A 187 6.41 -74.96 -15.09
C PRO A 187 5.96 -73.66 -15.76
N VAL A 188 4.67 -73.29 -15.66
CA VAL A 188 4.15 -72.05 -16.26
C VAL A 188 4.64 -70.85 -15.46
N CYS A 189 4.53 -70.92 -14.13
CA CYS A 189 5.01 -69.87 -13.24
C CYS A 189 6.54 -69.72 -13.29
N ALA A 190 7.29 -70.82 -13.32
CA ALA A 190 8.76 -70.80 -13.40
C ALA A 190 9.29 -70.18 -14.71
N VAL A 191 8.71 -70.56 -15.86
CA VAL A 191 9.07 -69.99 -17.18
C VAL A 191 8.66 -68.53 -17.26
N SER A 192 7.49 -68.17 -16.73
CA SER A 192 7.00 -66.78 -16.72
C SER A 192 7.90 -65.88 -15.87
N LEU A 193 8.31 -66.32 -14.68
CA LEU A 193 9.26 -65.58 -13.84
C LEU A 193 10.58 -65.32 -14.58
N ARG A 194 11.20 -66.37 -15.17
CA ARG A 194 12.46 -66.22 -15.91
C ARG A 194 12.33 -65.26 -17.09
N ARG A 195 11.22 -65.32 -17.84
CA ARG A 195 10.94 -64.41 -18.96
C ARG A 195 10.72 -62.97 -18.48
N THR A 196 9.96 -62.78 -17.41
CA THR A 196 9.70 -61.45 -16.85
C THR A 196 10.99 -60.81 -16.34
N VAL A 197 11.80 -61.54 -15.57
CA VAL A 197 13.11 -61.05 -15.10
C VAL A 197 14.01 -60.71 -16.28
N ALA A 198 14.17 -61.62 -17.26
CA ALA A 198 14.99 -61.34 -18.44
C ALA A 198 14.52 -60.10 -19.24
N ALA A 199 13.20 -59.85 -19.28
CA ALA A 199 12.63 -58.73 -20.02
C ALA A 199 12.78 -57.36 -19.34
N VAL A 200 12.96 -57.30 -18.02
CA VAL A 200 13.00 -56.03 -17.26
C VAL A 200 14.31 -55.80 -16.50
N ASN A 201 15.23 -56.78 -16.48
CA ASN A 201 16.52 -56.65 -15.79
C ASN A 201 17.54 -55.78 -16.56
N THR A 202 17.29 -55.50 -17.83
CA THR A 202 18.12 -54.60 -18.66
C THR A 202 17.26 -53.50 -19.24
N ILE A 203 17.79 -52.28 -19.22
CA ILE A 203 17.19 -51.09 -19.81
C ILE A 203 17.94 -50.82 -21.11
N GLN A 204 17.19 -50.78 -22.21
CA GLN A 204 17.72 -50.49 -23.54
C GLN A 204 17.81 -48.97 -23.76
N GLU A 205 18.64 -48.58 -24.71
CA GLU A 205 18.86 -47.18 -25.13
C GLU A 205 19.31 -46.24 -24.00
N MET A 206 20.08 -46.76 -23.04
CA MET A 206 20.65 -45.97 -21.95
C MET A 206 21.95 -45.28 -22.39
N PRO A 207 22.23 -44.05 -21.93
CA PRO A 207 23.51 -43.38 -22.18
C PRO A 207 24.73 -44.23 -21.82
N ILE A 208 25.66 -44.38 -22.77
CA ILE A 208 26.98 -44.95 -22.54
C ILE A 208 27.96 -43.81 -22.35
N VAL A 209 28.61 -43.77 -21.20
CA VAL A 209 29.41 -42.63 -20.76
C VAL A 209 30.86 -43.05 -20.59
N VAL A 210 31.78 -42.19 -21.04
CA VAL A 210 33.22 -42.34 -20.85
C VAL A 210 33.75 -41.13 -20.10
N ALA A 211 34.59 -41.39 -19.10
CA ALA A 211 35.33 -40.35 -18.39
C ALA A 211 36.66 -40.11 -19.10
N LEU A 212 36.85 -38.91 -19.68
CA LEU A 212 38.05 -38.62 -20.49
C LEU A 212 39.34 -38.60 -19.67
N ASN A 213 39.27 -38.21 -18.40
CA ASN A 213 40.43 -38.24 -17.49
C ASN A 213 40.90 -39.66 -17.12
N ALA A 214 40.11 -40.69 -17.42
CA ALA A 214 40.51 -42.08 -17.20
C ALA A 214 41.43 -42.61 -18.32
N PHE A 215 41.45 -41.94 -19.48
CA PHE A 215 42.17 -42.41 -20.67
C PHE A 215 43.04 -41.28 -21.27
N PRO A 216 44.37 -41.44 -21.30
CA PRO A 216 45.25 -40.43 -21.91
C PRO A 216 45.06 -40.34 -23.43
N VAL A 217 44.63 -41.45 -24.06
CA VAL A 217 44.37 -41.53 -25.51
C VAL A 217 43.08 -42.33 -25.74
N ILE A 218 42.16 -41.73 -26.50
CA ILE A 218 40.97 -42.40 -27.02
C ILE A 218 41.08 -42.41 -28.55
N THR A 219 41.06 -43.61 -29.13
CA THR A 219 41.12 -43.80 -30.58
C THR A 219 39.73 -44.12 -31.10
N MET A 220 39.27 -43.37 -32.09
CA MET A 220 37.99 -43.60 -32.78
C MET A 220 38.28 -43.92 -34.25
N VAL A 221 37.88 -45.13 -34.65
CA VAL A 221 38.12 -45.64 -36.00
C VAL A 221 36.83 -46.01 -36.73
N GLY A 222 36.83 -45.89 -38.05
CA GLY A 222 35.68 -46.25 -38.88
C GLY A 222 34.96 -45.06 -39.52
N PRO A 223 33.98 -45.32 -40.41
CA PRO A 223 33.30 -44.32 -41.22
C PRO A 223 32.51 -43.29 -40.42
N ARG A 224 32.14 -43.58 -39.16
CA ARG A 224 31.42 -42.65 -38.27
C ARG A 224 32.31 -42.05 -37.18
N ALA A 225 33.61 -42.32 -37.16
CA ALA A 225 34.53 -41.84 -36.12
C ALA A 225 34.49 -40.31 -35.95
N ALA A 226 34.49 -39.57 -37.05
CA ALA A 226 34.42 -38.11 -37.02
C ALA A 226 33.08 -37.58 -36.45
N GLU A 227 31.96 -38.27 -36.68
CA GLU A 227 30.64 -37.90 -36.14
C GLU A 227 30.57 -38.10 -34.62
N VAL A 228 31.16 -39.18 -34.11
CA VAL A 228 31.26 -39.47 -32.67
C VAL A 228 32.20 -38.48 -31.99
N ALA A 229 33.34 -38.20 -32.61
CA ALA A 229 34.29 -37.20 -32.11
C ALA A 229 33.66 -35.79 -32.02
N ARG A 230 32.90 -35.37 -33.04
CA ARG A 230 32.12 -34.11 -32.96
C ARG A 230 31.11 -34.11 -31.83
N SER A 231 30.41 -35.22 -31.62
CA SER A 231 29.47 -35.40 -30.50
C SER A 231 30.15 -35.21 -29.15
N ILE A 232 31.34 -35.80 -28.97
CA ILE A 232 32.13 -35.66 -27.73
C ILE A 232 32.53 -34.19 -27.51
N VAL A 233 33.12 -33.55 -28.52
CA VAL A 233 33.60 -32.17 -28.43
C VAL A 233 32.45 -31.19 -28.16
N ALA A 234 31.31 -31.35 -28.84
CA ALA A 234 30.14 -30.50 -28.65
C ALA A 234 29.58 -30.60 -27.21
N GLN A 235 29.47 -31.82 -26.67
CA GLN A 235 29.02 -32.03 -25.29
C GLN A 235 30.00 -31.45 -24.26
N LEU A 236 31.30 -31.65 -24.47
CA LEU A 236 32.34 -31.07 -23.59
C LEU A 236 32.25 -29.55 -23.56
N ALA A 237 32.24 -28.92 -24.74
CA ALA A 237 32.19 -27.47 -24.85
C ALA A 237 30.89 -26.87 -24.30
N PHE A 238 29.79 -27.62 -24.36
CA PHE A 238 28.50 -27.19 -23.83
C PHE A 238 28.46 -27.26 -22.29
N PHE A 239 28.89 -28.36 -21.68
CA PHE A 239 28.76 -28.57 -20.22
C PHE A 239 29.93 -28.04 -19.39
N HIS A 240 31.11 -27.84 -19.99
CA HIS A 240 32.32 -27.39 -19.28
C HIS A 240 32.74 -26.02 -19.81
N GLY A 241 33.11 -25.09 -18.93
CA GLY A 241 33.63 -23.79 -19.35
C GLY A 241 35.06 -23.87 -19.92
N PRO A 242 35.52 -22.84 -20.65
CA PRO A 242 36.85 -22.79 -21.25
C PRO A 242 38.00 -22.77 -20.23
N GLU A 243 37.72 -22.45 -18.96
CA GLU A 243 38.68 -22.55 -17.86
C GLU A 243 38.91 -24.00 -17.40
N LEU A 244 37.92 -24.87 -17.58
CA LEU A 244 37.98 -26.27 -17.16
C LEU A 244 38.46 -27.17 -18.29
N VAL A 245 38.00 -26.91 -19.53
CA VAL A 245 38.35 -27.69 -20.72
C VAL A 245 38.88 -26.78 -21.83
N GLY A 246 40.10 -27.03 -22.28
CA GLY A 246 40.69 -26.43 -23.48
C GLY A 246 40.62 -27.40 -24.65
N ILE A 247 40.28 -26.92 -25.85
CA ILE A 247 40.19 -27.76 -27.06
C ILE A 247 41.22 -27.29 -28.09
N ASP A 248 42.22 -28.12 -28.35
CA ASP A 248 43.20 -27.91 -29.42
C ASP A 248 42.79 -28.72 -30.67
N ALA A 249 42.50 -28.00 -31.76
CA ALA A 249 42.13 -28.57 -33.05
C ALA A 249 43.16 -28.26 -34.16
N ALA A 250 44.39 -27.86 -33.82
CA ALA A 250 45.41 -27.49 -34.80
C ALA A 250 45.79 -28.63 -35.76
N GLN A 251 45.67 -29.89 -35.30
CA GLN A 251 45.95 -31.10 -36.08
C GLN A 251 44.69 -31.93 -36.37
N ALA A 252 43.50 -31.33 -36.22
CA ALA A 252 42.23 -32.00 -36.45
C ALA A 252 41.91 -32.14 -37.95
N PRO A 253 41.01 -33.06 -38.34
CA PRO A 253 40.50 -33.11 -39.71
C PRO A 253 39.81 -31.79 -40.10
N SER A 254 39.83 -31.43 -41.40
CA SER A 254 39.22 -30.18 -41.89
C SER A 254 37.73 -30.01 -41.52
N GLU A 255 37.00 -31.10 -41.29
CA GLU A 255 35.62 -31.10 -40.82
C GLU A 255 35.43 -30.54 -39.39
N PHE A 256 36.52 -30.23 -38.67
CA PHE A 256 36.53 -29.61 -37.34
C PHE A 256 36.82 -28.10 -37.38
N GLU A 257 36.81 -27.45 -38.55
CA GLU A 257 37.03 -25.99 -38.67
C GLU A 257 36.09 -25.17 -37.77
N TRP A 258 34.90 -25.70 -37.47
CA TRP A 258 33.92 -25.08 -36.58
C TRP A 258 34.41 -24.86 -35.13
N VAL A 259 35.42 -25.61 -34.67
CA VAL A 259 36.00 -25.48 -33.32
C VAL A 259 36.56 -24.07 -33.09
N LYS A 260 37.00 -23.37 -34.15
CA LYS A 260 37.50 -21.99 -34.06
C LYS A 260 36.52 -21.00 -33.43
N TRP A 261 35.22 -21.28 -33.50
CA TRP A 261 34.17 -20.46 -32.89
C TRP A 261 34.05 -20.68 -31.38
N LEU A 262 34.50 -21.82 -30.86
CA LEU A 262 34.42 -22.12 -29.43
C LEU A 262 35.38 -21.24 -28.62
N PRO A 263 34.92 -20.66 -27.49
CA PRO A 263 35.80 -20.00 -26.52
C PRO A 263 36.93 -20.91 -26.02
N HIS A 264 36.68 -22.22 -25.94
CA HIS A 264 37.62 -23.27 -25.52
C HIS A 264 38.87 -23.41 -26.40
N SER A 265 38.83 -22.85 -27.62
CA SER A 265 39.96 -22.86 -28.56
C SER A 265 40.79 -21.57 -28.54
N ALA A 266 40.41 -20.58 -27.72
CA ALA A 266 41.10 -19.29 -27.67
C ALA A 266 42.47 -19.37 -27.00
N THR A 267 42.51 -20.03 -25.83
CA THR A 267 43.72 -20.29 -25.05
C THR A 267 43.63 -21.68 -24.43
N PRO A 268 43.61 -22.75 -25.24
CA PRO A 268 43.38 -24.12 -24.76
C PRO A 268 44.44 -24.52 -23.70
N GLU A 269 45.64 -23.96 -23.78
CA GLU A 269 46.72 -24.23 -22.84
C GLU A 269 46.49 -23.69 -21.41
N ALA A 270 45.58 -22.72 -21.24
CA ALA A 270 45.27 -22.10 -19.96
C ALA A 270 44.20 -22.87 -19.15
N ALA A 271 43.54 -23.85 -19.76
CA ALA A 271 42.50 -24.65 -19.11
C ALA A 271 43.07 -25.70 -18.16
N GLU A 272 42.28 -26.11 -17.16
CA GLU A 272 42.67 -27.16 -16.20
C GLU A 272 42.88 -28.53 -16.86
N PHE A 273 42.10 -28.84 -17.90
CA PHE A 273 42.18 -30.09 -18.68
C PHE A 273 42.19 -29.82 -20.18
N GLN A 274 43.07 -30.48 -20.94
CA GLN A 274 43.20 -30.27 -22.40
C GLN A 274 42.69 -31.45 -23.22
N VAL A 275 41.97 -31.16 -24.29
CA VAL A 275 41.51 -32.13 -25.28
C VAL A 275 42.15 -31.81 -26.62
N ILE A 276 42.96 -32.73 -27.13
CA ILE A 276 43.72 -32.55 -28.37
C ILE A 276 43.09 -33.44 -29.46
N LEU A 277 42.66 -32.83 -30.56
CA LEU A 277 42.10 -33.53 -31.71
C LEU A 277 43.18 -33.83 -32.75
N LEU A 278 43.33 -35.10 -33.10
CA LEU A 278 44.36 -35.56 -34.04
C LEU A 278 43.75 -36.32 -35.23
N ASP A 279 44.05 -35.85 -36.44
CA ASP A 279 43.83 -36.57 -37.68
C ASP A 279 44.97 -37.56 -37.96
N ALA A 280 44.68 -38.84 -37.77
CA ALA A 280 45.66 -39.90 -37.98
C ALA A 280 46.04 -40.10 -39.46
N THR A 281 45.23 -39.62 -40.41
CA THR A 281 45.50 -39.78 -41.85
C THR A 281 46.62 -38.87 -42.35
N THR A 282 46.78 -37.70 -41.73
CA THR A 282 47.74 -36.66 -42.11
C THR A 282 48.99 -36.66 -41.23
N HIS A 283 48.91 -37.21 -40.03
CA HIS A 283 49.99 -37.22 -39.03
C HIS A 283 50.36 -38.63 -38.50
N PRO A 284 50.69 -39.62 -39.35
CA PRO A 284 50.96 -41.00 -38.92
C PRO A 284 52.22 -41.17 -38.06
N SER A 285 53.15 -40.19 -38.07
CA SER A 285 54.41 -40.22 -37.31
C SER A 285 54.30 -39.63 -35.89
N VAL A 286 53.15 -39.08 -35.48
CA VAL A 286 52.93 -38.46 -34.16
C VAL A 286 52.62 -39.50 -33.08
N ILE A 287 52.51 -40.79 -33.45
CA ILE A 287 52.36 -41.93 -32.53
C ILE A 287 53.52 -41.98 -31.50
N SER A 288 54.70 -41.43 -31.80
CA SER A 288 55.81 -41.32 -30.83
C SER A 288 55.59 -40.25 -29.74
N PHE A 289 54.67 -39.30 -29.96
CA PHE A 289 54.35 -38.23 -29.01
C PHE A 289 53.53 -38.74 -27.81
N SER A 290 52.87 -39.90 -27.92
CA SER A 290 52.12 -40.56 -26.83
C SER A 290 53.02 -40.88 -25.62
N THR A 291 54.29 -41.21 -25.88
CA THR A 291 55.28 -41.48 -24.82
C THR A 291 55.82 -40.23 -24.11
N SER A 292 55.57 -39.03 -24.64
CA SER A 292 55.90 -37.75 -23.97
C SER A 292 54.68 -37.03 -23.41
N ALA A 293 53.49 -37.21 -23.99
CA ALA A 293 52.22 -36.70 -23.47
C ALA A 293 51.76 -37.40 -22.17
N SER A 294 52.28 -38.60 -21.88
CA SER A 294 52.14 -39.28 -20.59
C SER A 294 52.77 -38.53 -19.40
N SER A 295 53.34 -37.33 -19.63
CA SER A 295 53.93 -36.47 -18.59
C SER A 295 53.00 -35.36 -18.08
N SER A 296 51.87 -35.10 -18.74
CA SER A 296 50.82 -34.19 -18.25
C SER A 296 49.59 -35.00 -17.84
N GLU A 297 49.33 -35.11 -16.54
CA GLU A 297 48.17 -35.84 -15.98
C GLU A 297 46.80 -35.25 -16.39
N ASN A 298 46.79 -34.07 -17.03
CA ASN A 298 45.59 -33.29 -17.35
C ASN A 298 45.34 -33.10 -18.86
N ALA A 299 45.58 -34.12 -19.69
CA ALA A 299 45.25 -34.06 -21.11
C ALA A 299 44.71 -35.39 -21.66
N CYS A 300 43.82 -35.32 -22.66
CA CYS A 300 43.32 -36.47 -23.42
C CYS A 300 43.45 -36.22 -24.93
N VAL A 301 44.05 -37.16 -25.65
CA VAL A 301 44.19 -37.12 -27.10
C VAL A 301 43.08 -37.93 -27.76
N LEU A 302 42.25 -37.28 -28.59
CA LEU A 302 41.23 -37.92 -29.41
C LEU A 302 41.77 -38.15 -30.82
N VAL A 303 42.06 -39.40 -31.16
CA VAL A 303 42.61 -39.78 -32.46
C VAL A 303 41.49 -40.26 -33.38
N ILE A 304 41.39 -39.70 -34.59
CA ILE A 304 40.31 -39.98 -35.53
C ILE A 304 40.89 -40.61 -36.80
N HIS A 305 40.38 -41.77 -37.20
CA HIS A 305 40.77 -42.44 -38.44
C HIS A 305 39.54 -43.07 -39.16
N PRO A 306 39.41 -42.97 -40.48
CA PRO A 306 38.24 -43.51 -41.20
C PRO A 306 38.27 -45.03 -41.41
N ASP A 307 39.46 -45.66 -41.34
CA ASP A 307 39.63 -47.10 -41.50
C ASP A 307 39.35 -47.82 -40.16
N PRO A 308 38.34 -48.71 -40.07
CA PRO A 308 38.00 -49.43 -38.84
C PRO A 308 39.08 -50.43 -38.39
N ASP A 309 39.98 -50.85 -39.29
CA ASP A 309 41.06 -51.79 -38.97
C ASP A 309 42.33 -51.10 -38.44
N TRP A 310 42.29 -49.77 -38.28
CA TRP A 310 43.44 -48.98 -37.84
C TRP A 310 43.64 -49.05 -36.32
N LEU A 311 44.88 -49.22 -35.87
CA LEU A 311 45.23 -49.38 -34.46
C LEU A 311 46.49 -48.58 -34.10
N VAL A 312 46.45 -47.83 -32.99
CA VAL A 312 47.54 -46.91 -32.56
C VAL A 312 48.52 -47.55 -31.59
N ASP A 313 48.00 -48.12 -30.50
CA ASP A 313 48.75 -48.55 -29.30
C ASP A 313 47.91 -49.55 -28.49
N GLU A 314 48.49 -50.46 -27.71
CA GLU A 314 47.71 -51.40 -26.87
C GLU A 314 47.08 -50.74 -25.64
N ASP A 315 47.64 -49.62 -25.17
CA ASP A 315 47.21 -48.92 -23.94
C ASP A 315 46.12 -47.84 -24.16
N ALA A 316 45.73 -47.59 -25.42
CA ALA A 316 44.68 -46.62 -25.76
C ALA A 316 43.27 -47.23 -25.68
N PHE A 317 42.27 -46.43 -25.36
CA PHE A 317 40.87 -46.87 -25.42
C PHE A 317 40.37 -46.80 -26.87
N HIS A 318 40.22 -47.95 -27.52
CA HIS A 318 39.85 -48.07 -28.93
C HIS A 318 38.36 -48.29 -29.14
N LEU A 319 37.75 -47.40 -29.91
CA LEU A 319 36.36 -47.42 -30.31
C LEU A 319 36.24 -47.60 -31.83
N VAL A 320 35.54 -48.64 -32.25
CA VAL A 320 35.14 -48.83 -33.65
C VAL A 320 33.75 -48.23 -33.82
N CYS A 321 33.68 -47.16 -34.61
CA CYS A 321 32.54 -46.30 -34.83
C CYS A 321 31.93 -46.54 -36.22
N ASP A 322 31.01 -47.52 -36.29
CA ASP A 322 30.22 -47.86 -37.48
C ASP A 322 28.75 -47.43 -37.28
N ASP A 323 27.79 -48.17 -37.85
CA ASP A 323 26.40 -48.07 -37.43
C ASP A 323 26.15 -48.60 -36.01
N GLU A 324 27.07 -49.43 -35.54
CA GLU A 324 27.19 -49.93 -34.18
C GLU A 324 28.49 -49.41 -33.56
N LEU A 325 28.51 -49.29 -32.24
CA LEU A 325 29.65 -48.86 -31.45
C LEU A 325 30.25 -50.08 -30.75
N HIS A 326 31.51 -50.35 -31.03
CA HIS A 326 32.25 -51.46 -30.41
C HIS A 326 33.49 -50.93 -29.71
N ALA A 327 33.84 -51.50 -28.55
CA ALA A 327 35.12 -51.28 -27.91
C ALA A 327 36.04 -52.48 -28.14
N LEU A 328 37.31 -52.22 -28.46
CA LEU A 328 38.31 -53.28 -28.53
C LEU A 328 38.81 -53.59 -27.12
N THR A 329 38.55 -54.81 -26.65
CA THR A 329 39.03 -55.31 -25.36
C THR A 329 40.08 -56.41 -25.57
N GLY A 330 40.78 -56.80 -24.51
CA GLY A 330 41.70 -57.95 -24.56
C GLY A 330 41.04 -59.28 -24.95
N MET A 331 39.69 -59.35 -24.95
CA MET A 331 38.89 -60.51 -25.37
C MET A 331 38.33 -60.38 -26.80
N GLY A 332 38.64 -59.28 -27.50
CA GLY A 332 38.13 -58.95 -28.83
C GLY A 332 37.16 -57.75 -28.82
N LEU A 333 36.44 -57.55 -29.93
CA LEU A 333 35.45 -56.49 -30.06
C LEU A 333 34.22 -56.80 -29.21
N GLU A 334 33.88 -55.85 -28.34
CA GLU A 334 32.69 -55.89 -27.49
C GLU A 334 31.66 -54.86 -27.99
N PHE A 335 30.44 -55.32 -28.25
CA PHE A 335 29.34 -54.46 -28.66
C PHE A 335 28.88 -53.59 -27.48
N LEU A 336 28.99 -52.27 -27.63
CA LEU A 336 28.53 -51.31 -26.64
C LEU A 336 27.10 -50.85 -26.93
N GLY A 337 26.78 -50.56 -28.20
CA GLY A 337 25.47 -50.03 -28.56
C GLY A 337 25.45 -49.28 -29.89
N ARG A 338 24.63 -48.22 -29.98
CA ARG A 338 24.56 -47.33 -31.14
C ARG A 338 25.34 -46.03 -30.85
N PRO A 339 26.23 -45.57 -31.74
CA PRO A 339 26.99 -44.35 -31.53
C PRO A 339 26.12 -43.11 -31.62
N ASP A 340 26.45 -42.11 -30.81
CA ASP A 340 25.93 -40.76 -30.92
C ASP A 340 26.60 -40.04 -32.10
N ARG A 341 25.84 -39.20 -32.81
CA ARG A 341 26.29 -38.58 -34.07
C ARG A 341 25.90 -37.12 -34.11
N ILE A 342 26.85 -36.26 -34.49
CA ILE A 342 26.62 -34.86 -34.80
C ILE A 342 27.21 -34.55 -36.19
N GLY A 343 26.42 -33.90 -37.04
CA GLY A 343 26.87 -33.38 -38.34
C GLY A 343 27.69 -32.10 -38.22
N VAL A 344 28.43 -31.74 -39.28
CA VAL A 344 29.27 -30.52 -39.29
C VAL A 344 28.45 -29.25 -39.06
N ALA A 345 27.29 -29.13 -39.72
CA ALA A 345 26.42 -27.95 -39.60
C ALA A 345 25.80 -27.81 -38.19
N GLU A 346 25.48 -28.93 -37.55
CA GLU A 346 24.97 -28.96 -36.17
C GLU A 346 26.05 -28.54 -35.17
N ALA A 347 27.27 -29.07 -35.33
CA ALA A 347 28.40 -28.68 -34.49
C ALA A 347 28.76 -27.19 -34.66
N GLU A 348 28.74 -26.67 -35.90
CA GLU A 348 28.97 -25.26 -36.17
C GLU A 348 27.90 -24.36 -35.52
N LEU A 349 26.63 -24.77 -35.56
CA LEU A 349 25.56 -24.02 -34.90
C LEU A 349 25.78 -23.96 -33.39
N ILE A 350 26.08 -25.09 -32.75
CA ILE A 350 26.38 -25.16 -31.31
C ILE A 350 27.57 -24.26 -30.97
N ALA A 351 28.66 -24.35 -31.75
CA ALA A 351 29.85 -23.57 -31.46
C ALA A 351 29.67 -22.05 -31.63
N ARG A 352 28.91 -21.62 -32.65
CA ARG A 352 28.56 -20.21 -32.82
C ARG A 352 27.62 -19.69 -31.73
N GLN A 353 26.74 -20.55 -31.20
CA GLN A 353 25.92 -20.20 -30.04
C GLN A 353 26.77 -20.07 -28.78
N LEU A 354 27.72 -21.00 -28.56
CA LEU A 354 28.64 -20.95 -27.43
C LEU A 354 29.62 -19.77 -27.51
N ALA A 355 29.93 -19.27 -28.71
CA ALA A 355 30.77 -18.09 -28.92
C ALA A 355 30.19 -16.81 -28.31
N PHE A 356 28.88 -16.77 -28.06
CA PHE A 356 28.23 -15.67 -27.34
C PHE A 356 28.63 -15.65 -25.86
N TYR A 357 28.87 -16.81 -25.26
CA TYR A 357 29.19 -16.93 -23.85
C TYR A 357 30.68 -16.67 -23.57
N ARG A 358 30.96 -16.05 -22.43
CA ARG A 358 32.30 -15.79 -21.90
C ARG A 358 32.32 -15.92 -20.38
N ARG A 359 33.49 -16.18 -19.81
CA ARG A 359 33.70 -16.12 -18.36
C ARG A 359 33.95 -14.67 -17.91
N PRO A 360 33.65 -14.34 -16.64
CA PRO A 360 34.07 -13.06 -16.06
C PRO A 360 35.59 -12.91 -16.18
N GLU A 361 36.05 -11.68 -16.47
CA GLU A 361 37.47 -11.39 -16.64
C GLU A 361 38.22 -11.64 -15.32
N GLN A 362 39.29 -12.44 -15.34
CA GLN A 362 40.12 -12.65 -14.15
C GLN A 362 40.84 -11.34 -13.82
N LEU A 363 40.59 -10.82 -12.63
CA LEU A 363 41.19 -9.57 -12.19
C LEU A 363 42.69 -9.75 -11.98
N SER A 364 43.49 -8.79 -12.43
CA SER A 364 44.91 -8.76 -12.08
C SER A 364 45.09 -8.73 -10.56
N ALA A 365 46.17 -9.34 -10.05
CA ALA A 365 46.43 -9.42 -8.61
C ALA A 365 46.42 -8.03 -7.92
N GLU A 366 46.88 -6.98 -8.61
CA GLU A 366 46.80 -5.61 -8.14
C GLU A 366 45.35 -5.10 -8.04
N SER A 367 44.50 -5.40 -9.03
CA SER A 367 43.08 -5.01 -9.03
C SER A 367 42.27 -5.78 -7.99
N ALA A 368 42.51 -7.07 -7.84
CA ALA A 368 41.91 -7.92 -6.81
C ALA A 368 42.26 -7.44 -5.39
N SER A 369 43.49 -6.94 -5.19
CA SER A 369 43.91 -6.39 -3.90
C SER A 369 43.12 -5.14 -3.49
N HIS A 370 42.46 -4.45 -4.42
CA HIS A 370 41.60 -3.29 -4.17
C HIS A 370 40.09 -3.62 -4.23
N GLY A 371 39.72 -4.91 -4.30
CA GLY A 371 38.32 -5.35 -4.39
C GLY A 371 37.76 -5.44 -5.81
N GLY A 372 38.59 -5.12 -6.82
CA GLY A 372 38.21 -5.09 -8.24
C GLY A 372 37.24 -3.96 -8.61
N LYS A 373 37.02 -3.79 -9.92
CA LYS A 373 36.10 -2.80 -10.48
C LYS A 373 34.77 -3.47 -10.80
N LEU A 374 33.65 -2.86 -10.42
CA LEU A 374 32.32 -3.46 -10.56
C LEU A 374 31.91 -3.71 -12.03
N LEU A 375 32.13 -2.74 -12.93
CA LEU A 375 31.73 -2.89 -14.33
C LEU A 375 32.40 -4.09 -15.03
N PRO A 376 33.74 -4.29 -14.94
CA PRO A 376 34.38 -5.50 -15.46
C PRO A 376 33.85 -6.80 -14.87
N MET A 377 33.49 -6.82 -13.57
CA MET A 377 32.87 -8.02 -12.97
C MET A 377 31.51 -8.34 -13.58
N LEU A 378 30.76 -7.31 -14.00
CA LEU A 378 29.50 -7.43 -14.74
C LEU A 378 29.72 -7.71 -16.24
N GLY A 379 30.98 -7.80 -16.70
CA GLY A 379 31.33 -7.92 -18.12
C GLY A 379 31.14 -6.65 -18.93
N ILE A 380 31.02 -5.49 -18.29
CA ILE A 380 30.85 -4.19 -18.93
C ILE A 380 32.22 -3.51 -18.98
N SER A 381 32.70 -3.22 -20.19
CA SER A 381 34.05 -2.63 -20.36
C SER A 381 34.03 -1.12 -20.17
N ASP A 382 32.95 -0.44 -20.56
CA ASP A 382 32.76 1.00 -20.38
C ASP A 382 31.30 1.32 -20.04
N ILE A 383 31.06 2.38 -19.26
CA ILE A 383 29.71 2.81 -18.89
C ILE A 383 28.86 3.18 -20.12
N ALA A 384 29.48 3.58 -21.24
CA ALA A 384 28.79 3.89 -22.48
C ALA A 384 28.15 2.65 -23.14
N GLU A 385 28.56 1.44 -22.76
CA GLU A 385 27.92 0.20 -23.19
C GLU A 385 26.56 -0.01 -22.55
N LEU A 386 26.22 0.72 -21.47
CA LEU A 386 24.91 0.67 -20.85
C LEU A 386 23.91 1.54 -21.64
N ASP A 387 23.02 0.90 -22.39
CA ASP A 387 21.98 1.53 -23.18
C ASP A 387 20.68 0.68 -23.22
N GLU A 388 19.68 1.13 -23.96
CA GLU A 388 18.36 0.49 -24.05
C GLU A 388 18.36 -0.92 -24.68
N HIS A 389 19.45 -1.32 -25.35
CA HIS A 389 19.60 -2.63 -26.01
C HIS A 389 20.45 -3.60 -25.19
N THR A 390 21.35 -3.09 -24.36
CA THR A 390 22.29 -3.89 -23.56
C THR A 390 21.86 -4.02 -22.10
N MET A 391 21.16 -3.03 -21.54
CA MET A 391 20.59 -3.11 -20.21
C MET A 391 19.31 -3.94 -20.21
N TRP A 392 19.16 -4.75 -19.17
CA TRP A 392 17.92 -5.44 -18.82
C TRP A 392 17.30 -6.28 -19.93
N THR A 393 18.13 -7.06 -20.61
CA THR A 393 17.71 -7.94 -21.69
C THR A 393 16.85 -9.15 -21.25
N GLY A 394 16.32 -9.13 -20.01
CA GLY A 394 15.42 -10.14 -19.45
C GLY A 394 16.18 -11.28 -18.76
N ARG A 395 16.35 -11.18 -17.44
CA ARG A 395 16.96 -12.23 -16.58
C ARG A 395 15.92 -13.10 -15.88
N GLU A 396 14.64 -12.76 -16.00
CA GLU A 396 13.57 -13.57 -15.43
C GLU A 396 13.56 -15.00 -15.99
N GLY A 397 13.61 -15.97 -15.08
CA GLY A 397 13.68 -17.39 -15.43
C GLY A 397 15.11 -17.90 -15.70
N THR A 398 16.14 -17.05 -15.62
CA THR A 398 17.54 -17.48 -15.75
C THR A 398 18.21 -17.65 -14.38
N ARG A 399 19.34 -18.36 -14.35
CA ARG A 399 20.14 -18.56 -13.13
C ARG A 399 20.75 -17.26 -12.60
N GLN A 400 20.92 -16.24 -13.44
CA GLN A 400 21.49 -14.95 -13.06
C GLN A 400 20.46 -14.01 -12.39
N ARG A 401 19.17 -14.38 -12.38
CA ARG A 401 18.15 -13.62 -11.64
C ARG A 401 18.58 -13.38 -10.19
N LEU A 402 18.57 -12.12 -9.77
CA LEU A 402 18.96 -11.63 -8.45
C LEU A 402 20.36 -12.08 -7.98
N MET A 403 21.25 -12.40 -8.93
CA MET A 403 22.64 -12.73 -8.67
C MET A 403 23.53 -11.61 -9.19
N VAL A 404 24.35 -11.01 -8.32
CA VAL A 404 25.23 -9.90 -8.68
C VAL A 404 26.60 -9.98 -7.99
N PRO A 405 27.67 -9.49 -8.63
CA PRO A 405 28.98 -9.43 -8.00
C PRO A 405 29.01 -8.36 -6.90
N ILE A 406 29.66 -8.67 -5.78
CA ILE A 406 29.83 -7.75 -4.66
C ILE A 406 31.30 -7.41 -4.38
N GLY A 407 32.24 -8.15 -4.96
CA GLY A 407 33.68 -7.98 -4.73
C GLY A 407 34.50 -9.10 -5.34
N SER A 408 35.74 -9.26 -4.88
CA SER A 408 36.66 -10.31 -5.32
C SER A 408 37.21 -11.16 -4.18
N THR A 409 37.46 -12.44 -4.45
CA THR A 409 38.10 -13.38 -3.52
C THR A 409 39.62 -13.13 -3.44
N ALA A 410 40.30 -13.84 -2.52
CA ALA A 410 41.76 -13.77 -2.39
C ALA A 410 42.51 -14.24 -3.67
N GLN A 411 41.87 -15.07 -4.48
CA GLN A 411 42.39 -15.59 -5.75
C GLN A 411 42.09 -14.65 -6.94
N GLY A 412 41.45 -13.51 -6.70
CA GLY A 412 41.08 -12.55 -7.75
C GLY A 412 39.85 -12.93 -8.58
N GLN A 413 39.09 -13.93 -8.14
CA GLN A 413 37.81 -14.29 -8.76
C GLN A 413 36.70 -13.36 -8.24
N ALA A 414 35.71 -13.02 -9.08
CA ALA A 414 34.56 -12.24 -8.65
C ALA A 414 33.66 -13.06 -7.70
N LEU A 415 33.32 -12.50 -6.54
CA LEU A 415 32.39 -13.07 -5.58
C LEU A 415 30.97 -12.56 -5.89
N TYR A 416 30.04 -13.48 -6.09
CA TYR A 416 28.64 -13.18 -6.35
C TYR A 416 27.77 -13.40 -5.12
N LEU A 417 26.78 -12.51 -4.93
CA LEU A 417 25.70 -12.67 -3.97
C LEU A 417 24.44 -13.06 -4.72
N ASP A 418 23.86 -14.21 -4.37
CA ASP A 418 22.63 -14.72 -4.97
C ASP A 418 21.47 -14.65 -3.98
N LEU A 419 20.55 -13.70 -4.20
CA LEU A 419 19.42 -13.43 -3.32
C LEU A 419 18.23 -14.37 -3.55
N LYS A 420 18.30 -15.32 -4.52
CA LYS A 420 17.22 -16.27 -4.76
C LYS A 420 17.04 -17.22 -3.58
N GLU A 421 15.89 -17.89 -3.54
CA GLU A 421 15.65 -18.96 -2.58
C GLU A 421 16.53 -20.18 -2.85
N SER A 422 16.84 -20.95 -1.81
CA SER A 422 17.67 -22.16 -1.93
C SER A 422 17.06 -23.23 -2.85
N ALA A 423 15.72 -23.25 -3.00
CA ALA A 423 15.04 -24.13 -3.95
C ALA A 423 15.32 -23.76 -5.42
N GLN A 424 15.79 -22.53 -5.68
CA GLN A 424 16.20 -22.02 -6.99
C GLN A 424 17.74 -21.93 -7.11
N GLY A 425 18.48 -22.62 -6.23
CA GLY A 425 19.95 -22.62 -6.22
C GLY A 425 20.60 -21.36 -5.61
N GLY A 426 19.81 -20.46 -5.00
CA GLY A 426 20.33 -19.24 -4.38
C GLY A 426 20.76 -19.40 -2.92
N MET A 427 21.38 -18.35 -2.37
CA MET A 427 21.87 -18.35 -0.99
C MET A 427 20.75 -18.12 0.06
N GLY A 428 19.53 -17.86 -0.41
CA GLY A 428 18.33 -17.62 0.38
C GLY A 428 17.87 -16.15 0.33
N PRO A 429 16.57 -15.88 0.52
CA PRO A 429 15.98 -14.57 0.22
C PRO A 429 16.28 -13.48 1.25
N HIS A 430 16.76 -13.85 2.43
CA HIS A 430 17.03 -12.90 3.50
C HIS A 430 18.45 -13.11 4.05
N GLY A 431 19.09 -12.02 4.44
CA GLY A 431 20.45 -12.07 4.98
C GLY A 431 20.79 -10.94 5.94
N LEU A 432 21.97 -11.08 6.54
CA LEU A 432 22.48 -10.21 7.59
C LEU A 432 23.85 -9.67 7.20
N CYS A 433 24.08 -8.37 7.34
CA CYS A 433 25.37 -7.72 7.11
C CYS A 433 25.83 -6.96 8.36
N ILE A 434 26.87 -7.43 9.04
CA ILE A 434 27.44 -6.76 10.21
C ILE A 434 28.84 -6.24 9.88
N GLY A 435 29.10 -4.98 10.23
CA GLY A 435 30.39 -4.35 10.02
C GLY A 435 30.55 -3.07 10.82
N ALA A 436 31.64 -2.96 11.59
CA ALA A 436 31.95 -1.79 12.38
C ALA A 436 32.09 -0.52 11.53
N THR A 437 32.01 0.65 12.16
CA THR A 437 32.25 1.93 11.49
C THR A 437 33.63 1.92 10.80
N GLY A 438 33.66 2.29 9.51
CA GLY A 438 34.90 2.27 8.70
C GLY A 438 35.25 0.91 8.08
N SER A 439 34.48 -0.15 8.32
CA SER A 439 34.68 -1.47 7.69
C SER A 439 34.29 -1.54 6.21
N GLY A 440 33.57 -0.54 5.70
CA GLY A 440 33.04 -0.52 4.33
C GLY A 440 31.58 -0.98 4.18
N LYS A 441 30.83 -1.18 5.28
CA LYS A 441 29.42 -1.62 5.27
C LYS A 441 28.53 -0.80 4.31
N SER A 442 28.47 0.52 4.48
CA SER A 442 27.63 1.39 3.63
C SER A 442 28.03 1.32 2.15
N GLU A 443 29.31 1.18 1.87
CA GLU A 443 29.81 1.06 0.50
C GLU A 443 29.45 -0.28 -0.13
N LEU A 444 29.53 -1.38 0.61
CA LEU A 444 29.06 -2.69 0.15
C LEU A 444 27.56 -2.65 -0.20
N LEU A 445 26.73 -1.99 0.64
CA LEU A 445 25.29 -1.85 0.36
C LEU A 445 25.04 -1.03 -0.92
N ARG A 446 25.82 0.03 -1.17
CA ARG A 446 25.77 0.79 -2.44
C ARG A 446 26.18 -0.07 -3.62
N THR A 447 27.27 -0.82 -3.50
CA THR A 447 27.75 -1.73 -4.55
C THR A 447 26.68 -2.74 -4.91
N LEU A 448 26.00 -3.34 -3.92
CA LEU A 448 24.88 -4.25 -4.15
C LEU A 448 23.73 -3.58 -4.91
N VAL A 449 23.30 -2.38 -4.48
CA VAL A 449 22.22 -1.62 -5.14
C VAL A 449 22.58 -1.27 -6.58
N VAL A 450 23.80 -0.76 -6.82
CA VAL A 450 24.28 -0.38 -8.15
C VAL A 450 24.39 -1.60 -9.06
N ALA A 451 24.93 -2.72 -8.56
CA ALA A 451 25.05 -3.95 -9.33
C ALA A 451 23.67 -4.50 -9.72
N LEU A 452 22.71 -4.49 -8.79
CA LEU A 452 21.33 -4.90 -9.05
C LEU A 452 20.62 -3.99 -10.07
N ALA A 453 20.75 -2.67 -9.93
CA ALA A 453 20.14 -1.71 -10.85
C ALA A 453 20.72 -1.78 -12.28
N ALA A 454 22.03 -2.03 -12.40
CA ALA A 454 22.69 -2.20 -13.69
C ALA A 454 22.23 -3.46 -14.44
N THR A 455 21.77 -4.48 -13.71
CA THR A 455 21.52 -5.83 -14.25
C THR A 455 20.04 -6.18 -14.42
N HIS A 456 19.15 -5.65 -13.57
CA HIS A 456 17.73 -6.02 -13.53
C HIS A 456 16.84 -4.82 -13.85
N SER A 457 15.74 -5.01 -14.60
CA SER A 457 14.80 -3.90 -14.87
C SER A 457 13.92 -3.56 -13.65
N PRO A 458 13.27 -2.38 -13.62
CA PRO A 458 12.22 -2.07 -12.64
C PRO A 458 11.01 -3.02 -12.68
N GLU A 459 10.81 -3.76 -13.77
CA GLU A 459 9.75 -4.79 -13.83
C GLU A 459 10.16 -6.12 -13.18
N GLU A 460 11.47 -6.36 -13.05
CA GLU A 460 12.05 -7.53 -12.40
C GLU A 460 12.42 -7.28 -10.93
N LEU A 461 12.81 -6.04 -10.60
CA LEU A 461 13.35 -5.66 -9.30
C LEU A 461 12.90 -4.26 -8.86
N ASN A 462 12.37 -4.18 -7.64
CA ASN A 462 12.11 -2.96 -6.89
C ASN A 462 12.92 -2.91 -5.59
N LEU A 463 13.32 -1.71 -5.19
CA LEU A 463 14.17 -1.46 -4.02
C LEU A 463 13.45 -0.61 -2.96
N VAL A 464 13.55 -1.02 -1.71
CA VAL A 464 13.20 -0.22 -0.52
C VAL A 464 14.45 -0.04 0.30
N LEU A 465 14.96 1.19 0.34
CA LEU A 465 16.23 1.54 0.96
C LEU A 465 15.96 2.32 2.24
N VAL A 466 16.39 1.81 3.38
CA VAL A 466 16.09 2.39 4.70
C VAL A 466 17.39 2.67 5.45
N ASP A 467 17.55 3.89 5.96
CA ASP A 467 18.66 4.33 6.81
C ASP A 467 18.11 4.96 8.10
N PHE A 468 18.23 4.25 9.23
CA PHE A 468 17.60 4.67 10.48
C PHE A 468 18.23 5.93 11.08
N LYS A 469 19.57 6.07 11.08
CA LYS A 469 20.32 7.15 11.74
C LYS A 469 20.57 8.38 10.85
N GLY A 470 19.87 8.49 9.71
CA GLY A 470 20.09 9.59 8.77
C GLY A 470 21.46 9.56 8.10
N GLY A 471 22.03 8.37 7.91
CA GLY A 471 23.24 8.20 7.13
C GLY A 471 23.06 8.56 5.66
N ALA A 472 24.19 8.79 4.97
CA ALA A 472 24.20 9.06 3.53
C ALA A 472 24.31 7.77 2.70
N THR A 473 24.00 6.60 3.26
CA THR A 473 24.30 5.29 2.63
C THR A 473 23.65 5.18 1.26
N PHE A 474 22.40 5.62 1.10
CA PHE A 474 21.67 5.51 -0.17
C PHE A 474 21.48 6.84 -0.90
N LEU A 475 22.25 7.88 -0.53
CA LEU A 475 22.17 9.18 -1.18
C LEU A 475 22.46 9.05 -2.69
N GLY A 476 21.56 9.59 -3.52
CA GLY A 476 21.64 9.50 -4.98
C GLY A 476 20.89 8.29 -5.56
N CYS A 477 20.55 7.28 -4.75
CA CYS A 477 19.73 6.15 -5.18
C CYS A 477 18.22 6.49 -5.20
N GLU A 478 17.79 7.65 -4.68
CA GLU A 478 16.37 8.07 -4.73
C GLU A 478 15.89 8.26 -6.17
N SER A 479 16.83 8.56 -7.08
CA SER A 479 16.57 8.82 -8.48
C SER A 479 16.55 7.56 -9.36
N LEU A 480 16.87 6.38 -8.81
CA LEU A 480 16.81 5.13 -9.56
C LEU A 480 15.36 4.79 -9.92
N PRO A 481 15.10 4.32 -11.14
CA PRO A 481 13.75 3.91 -11.54
C PRO A 481 13.25 2.67 -10.78
N HIS A 482 14.16 1.86 -10.20
CA HIS A 482 13.86 0.70 -9.34
C HIS A 482 13.43 1.08 -7.92
N THR A 483 13.68 2.32 -7.50
CA THR A 483 13.47 2.71 -6.11
C THR A 483 12.00 2.96 -5.83
N SER A 484 11.40 2.06 -5.05
CA SER A 484 10.04 2.18 -4.52
C SER A 484 9.96 3.11 -3.31
N ALA A 485 11.06 3.22 -2.57
CA ALA A 485 11.16 4.01 -1.34
C ALA A 485 12.63 4.26 -0.96
N VAL A 486 12.97 5.49 -0.58
CA VAL A 486 14.14 5.79 0.25
C VAL A 486 13.65 6.46 1.52
N ILE A 487 13.98 5.86 2.67
CA ILE A 487 13.51 6.29 3.97
C ILE A 487 14.73 6.54 4.85
N THR A 488 15.02 7.81 5.13
CA THR A 488 16.18 8.23 5.91
C THR A 488 15.76 9.00 7.14
N ASN A 489 16.67 9.12 8.12
CA ASN A 489 16.51 9.97 9.30
C ASN A 489 15.28 9.63 10.16
N LEU A 490 15.04 8.34 10.35
CA LEU A 490 13.90 7.83 11.13
C LEU A 490 14.08 7.99 12.64
N GLU A 491 15.31 8.15 13.13
CA GLU A 491 15.61 8.23 14.56
C GLU A 491 14.89 9.38 15.27
N ASP A 492 14.68 10.51 14.59
CA ASP A 492 14.04 11.70 15.16
C ASP A 492 12.51 11.70 15.00
N GLU A 493 11.96 10.85 14.13
CA GLU A 493 10.56 10.91 13.70
C GLU A 493 9.82 9.57 13.89
N SER A 494 9.43 9.28 15.13
CA SER A 494 8.68 8.04 15.48
C SER A 494 7.43 7.78 14.62
N ILE A 495 6.77 8.83 14.12
CA ILE A 495 5.61 8.72 13.23
C ILE A 495 5.97 8.12 11.86
N LEU A 496 7.17 8.40 11.33
CA LEU A 496 7.63 7.85 10.07
C LEU A 496 7.97 6.37 10.20
N VAL A 497 8.47 5.94 11.36
CA VAL A 497 8.71 4.51 11.64
C VAL A 497 7.39 3.72 11.59
N GLU A 498 6.34 4.22 12.24
CA GLU A 498 5.02 3.59 12.23
C GLU A 498 4.40 3.61 10.82
N ARG A 499 4.54 4.73 10.10
CA ARG A 499 4.15 4.81 8.69
C ARG A 499 4.88 3.77 7.83
N MET A 500 6.16 3.51 8.11
CA MET A 500 6.97 2.52 7.38
C MET A 500 6.49 1.09 7.67
N TYR A 501 6.14 0.82 8.94
CA TYR A 501 5.50 -0.43 9.32
C TYR A 501 4.24 -0.69 8.48
N ASP A 502 3.36 0.31 8.40
CA ASP A 502 2.11 0.21 7.64
C ASP A 502 2.36 0.06 6.13
N ALA A 503 3.30 0.81 5.56
CA ALA A 503 3.61 0.75 4.13
C ALA A 503 4.15 -0.63 3.70
N ILE A 504 5.08 -1.21 4.47
CA ILE A 504 5.63 -2.55 4.20
C ILE A 504 4.56 -3.63 4.43
N SER A 505 3.79 -3.54 5.51
CA SER A 505 2.68 -4.46 5.78
C SER A 505 1.63 -4.40 4.68
N GLY A 506 1.33 -3.19 4.19
CA GLY A 506 0.46 -2.93 3.05
C GLY A 506 0.96 -3.59 1.77
N GLU A 507 2.28 -3.55 1.51
CA GLU A 507 2.87 -4.20 0.33
C GLU A 507 2.76 -5.72 0.40
N MET A 508 2.99 -6.30 1.57
CA MET A 508 2.80 -7.75 1.77
C MET A 508 1.35 -8.15 1.48
N ASN A 509 0.37 -7.41 2.01
CA ASN A 509 -1.05 -7.65 1.77
C ASN A 509 -1.42 -7.46 0.29
N ARG A 510 -0.90 -6.41 -0.36
CA ARG A 510 -1.13 -6.14 -1.79
C ARG A 510 -0.66 -7.31 -2.65
N ARG A 511 0.55 -7.79 -2.42
CA ARG A 511 1.13 -8.93 -3.15
C ARG A 511 0.35 -10.22 -2.94
N GLN A 512 -0.05 -10.53 -1.70
CA GLN A 512 -0.92 -11.68 -1.41
C GLN A 512 -2.23 -11.60 -2.19
N GLU A 513 -2.88 -10.44 -2.19
CA GLU A 513 -4.16 -10.24 -2.84
C GLU A 513 -4.03 -10.28 -4.38
N LEU A 514 -2.91 -9.82 -4.93
CA LEU A 514 -2.60 -9.95 -6.37
C LEU A 514 -2.47 -11.43 -6.78
N LEU A 515 -1.67 -12.22 -6.06
CA LEU A 515 -1.53 -13.66 -6.33
C LEU A 515 -2.86 -14.40 -6.21
N ARG A 516 -3.67 -14.02 -5.20
CA ARG A 516 -5.02 -14.57 -5.00
C ARG A 516 -5.96 -14.25 -6.17
N LYS A 517 -5.98 -13.00 -6.64
CA LYS A 517 -6.85 -12.54 -7.73
C LYS A 517 -6.44 -13.06 -9.11
N ALA A 518 -5.15 -13.28 -9.33
CA ALA A 518 -4.60 -13.71 -10.62
C ALA A 518 -4.85 -15.19 -10.97
N GLY A 519 -5.35 -16.00 -10.04
CA GLY A 519 -5.49 -17.45 -10.24
C GLY A 519 -5.29 -18.29 -8.98
N ASN A 520 -5.17 -17.64 -7.81
CA ASN A 520 -4.90 -18.28 -6.53
C ASN A 520 -3.53 -19.00 -6.51
N TYR A 521 -2.52 -18.36 -7.09
CA TYR A 521 -1.13 -18.84 -7.04
C TYR A 521 -0.61 -18.86 -5.60
N ALA A 522 0.10 -19.92 -5.22
CA ALA A 522 0.61 -20.09 -3.87
C ALA A 522 1.86 -19.25 -3.58
N ASN A 523 2.65 -18.96 -4.62
CA ASN A 523 3.90 -18.22 -4.54
C ASN A 523 4.15 -17.46 -5.84
N ILE A 524 5.11 -16.53 -5.79
CA ILE A 524 5.51 -15.71 -6.93
C ILE A 524 6.19 -16.52 -8.04
N THR A 525 6.85 -17.63 -7.71
CA THR A 525 7.54 -18.49 -8.68
C THR A 525 6.54 -19.10 -9.67
N ASP A 526 5.43 -19.65 -9.17
CA ASP A 526 4.34 -20.20 -9.98
C ASP A 526 3.68 -19.11 -10.85
N TYR A 527 3.50 -17.91 -10.27
CA TYR A 527 2.96 -16.75 -10.98
C TYR A 527 3.87 -16.30 -12.14
N THR A 528 5.18 -16.17 -11.90
CA THR A 528 6.16 -15.82 -12.93
C THR A 528 6.24 -16.90 -14.00
N ALA A 529 6.23 -18.19 -13.62
CA ALA A 529 6.24 -19.30 -14.57
C ALA A 529 5.02 -19.29 -15.50
N ALA A 530 3.82 -19.04 -14.95
CA ALA A 530 2.60 -18.89 -15.74
C ALA A 530 2.67 -17.71 -16.71
N ARG A 531 3.20 -16.56 -16.25
CA ARG A 531 3.44 -15.38 -17.10
C ARG A 531 4.39 -15.70 -18.25
N LEU A 532 5.53 -16.34 -17.97
CA LEU A 532 6.52 -16.72 -18.98
C LEU A 532 5.99 -17.78 -19.96
N ALA A 533 5.03 -18.61 -19.53
CA ALA A 533 4.31 -19.55 -20.39
C ALA A 533 3.27 -18.86 -21.32
N GLY A 534 3.07 -17.55 -21.20
CA GLY A 534 2.22 -16.74 -22.09
C GLY A 534 0.87 -16.36 -21.52
N GLU A 535 0.63 -16.51 -20.21
CA GLU A 535 -0.57 -15.96 -19.56
C GLU A 535 -0.50 -14.43 -19.45
N ASP A 536 -1.63 -13.75 -19.67
CA ASP A 536 -1.74 -12.28 -19.61
C ASP A 536 -1.76 -11.78 -18.16
N LEU A 537 -0.57 -11.79 -17.54
CA LEU A 537 -0.31 -11.42 -16.16
C LEU A 537 0.68 -10.24 -16.10
N ALA A 538 0.39 -9.25 -15.27
CA ALA A 538 1.29 -8.11 -15.07
C ALA A 538 2.61 -8.54 -14.40
N PRO A 539 3.76 -7.89 -14.70
CA PRO A 539 5.00 -8.11 -13.96
C PRO A 539 4.81 -7.91 -12.45
N LEU A 540 5.37 -8.83 -11.66
CA LEU A 540 5.44 -8.69 -10.20
C LEU A 540 6.92 -8.74 -9.79
N PRO A 541 7.62 -7.59 -9.72
CA PRO A 541 9.05 -7.53 -9.44
C PRO A 541 9.39 -8.09 -8.06
N ALA A 542 10.58 -8.66 -7.91
CA ALA A 542 11.15 -8.93 -6.60
C ALA A 542 11.33 -7.61 -5.83
N LEU A 543 11.01 -7.60 -4.53
CA LEU A 543 11.19 -6.44 -3.66
C LEU A 543 12.35 -6.68 -2.72
N VAL A 544 13.46 -5.98 -2.91
CA VAL A 544 14.62 -6.07 -2.01
C VAL A 544 14.55 -4.91 -1.02
N ILE A 545 14.35 -5.25 0.25
CA ILE A 545 14.33 -4.31 1.38
C ILE A 545 15.71 -4.33 2.03
N ILE A 546 16.45 -3.23 1.92
CA ILE A 546 17.76 -3.06 2.56
C ILE A 546 17.60 -2.09 3.72
N LEU A 547 17.84 -2.57 4.94
CA LEU A 547 17.64 -1.78 6.15
C LEU A 547 18.97 -1.61 6.88
N ASP A 548 19.49 -0.38 6.86
CA ASP A 548 20.68 -0.03 7.59
C ASP A 548 20.41 0.45 9.02
N GLU A 549 21.27 0.02 9.94
CA GLU A 549 21.14 0.23 11.40
C GLU A 549 19.87 -0.40 12.02
N PHE A 550 19.48 -1.61 11.58
CA PHE A 550 18.27 -2.28 12.08
C PHE A 550 18.28 -2.54 13.60
N SER A 551 19.45 -2.74 14.20
CA SER A 551 19.58 -3.02 15.64
C SER A 551 19.09 -1.85 16.50
N GLU A 552 19.28 -0.62 16.00
CA GLU A 552 18.88 0.61 16.67
C GLU A 552 17.40 0.89 16.46
N LEU A 553 16.88 0.59 15.28
CA LEU A 553 15.43 0.58 15.04
C LEU A 553 14.74 -0.35 16.04
N LEU A 554 15.24 -1.57 16.24
CA LEU A 554 14.66 -2.52 17.21
C LEU A 554 14.96 -2.17 18.68
N SER A 555 15.89 -1.26 18.97
CA SER A 555 16.12 -0.75 20.33
C SER A 555 15.04 0.27 20.71
N GLN A 556 14.68 1.15 19.78
CA GLN A 556 13.69 2.19 19.98
C GLN A 556 12.25 1.70 19.71
N HIS A 557 12.06 0.79 18.74
CA HIS A 557 10.77 0.27 18.31
C HIS A 557 10.72 -1.27 18.28
N PRO A 558 10.63 -1.95 19.44
CA PRO A 558 10.73 -3.42 19.52
C PRO A 558 9.64 -4.19 18.75
N HIS A 559 8.44 -3.62 18.59
CA HIS A 559 7.32 -4.26 17.90
C HIS A 559 7.60 -4.49 16.40
N PHE A 560 8.58 -3.79 15.82
CA PHE A 560 8.97 -3.94 14.43
C PHE A 560 9.60 -5.32 14.13
N ALA A 561 10.09 -6.02 15.16
CA ALA A 561 10.58 -7.38 15.03
C ALA A 561 9.51 -8.33 14.46
N ASP A 562 8.24 -8.15 14.82
CA ASP A 562 7.14 -8.99 14.33
C ASP A 562 6.95 -8.85 12.81
N LEU A 563 7.17 -7.65 12.27
CA LEU A 563 7.12 -7.41 10.82
C LEU A 563 8.27 -8.14 10.12
N PHE A 564 9.49 -8.06 10.63
CA PHE A 564 10.62 -8.79 10.05
C PHE A 564 10.43 -10.30 10.11
N VAL A 565 9.83 -10.84 11.19
CA VAL A 565 9.47 -12.26 11.27
C VAL A 565 8.40 -12.61 10.24
N ALA A 566 7.40 -11.74 10.06
CA ALA A 566 6.38 -11.93 9.03
C ALA A 566 6.99 -11.94 7.62
N VAL A 567 7.93 -11.02 7.33
CA VAL A 567 8.71 -11.00 6.08
C VAL A 567 9.56 -12.26 5.95
N GLY A 568 10.26 -12.71 7.00
CA GLY A 568 11.04 -13.95 6.95
C GLY A 568 10.21 -15.21 6.67
N ARG A 569 8.94 -15.22 7.11
CA ARG A 569 8.02 -16.35 6.90
C ARG A 569 7.31 -16.32 5.55
N LEU A 570 6.84 -15.14 5.12
CA LEU A 570 5.97 -14.98 3.93
C LEU A 570 6.73 -14.41 2.73
N GLY A 571 7.85 -13.73 2.95
CA GLY A 571 8.59 -12.97 1.94
C GLY A 571 9.05 -13.84 0.78
N ARG A 572 9.55 -15.05 1.05
CA ARG A 572 9.90 -16.04 0.03
C ARG A 572 8.77 -16.26 -0.99
N SER A 573 7.55 -16.52 -0.51
CA SER A 573 6.40 -16.76 -1.39
C SER A 573 5.91 -15.49 -2.10
N LEU A 574 6.18 -14.30 -1.55
CA LEU A 574 5.75 -13.01 -2.10
C LEU A 574 6.83 -12.31 -2.95
N GLY A 575 8.01 -12.91 -3.08
CA GLY A 575 9.16 -12.28 -3.73
C GLY A 575 9.66 -11.06 -2.99
N VAL A 576 9.59 -11.05 -1.65
CA VAL A 576 10.14 -9.99 -0.79
C VAL A 576 11.40 -10.53 -0.13
N HIS A 577 12.51 -9.84 -0.38
CA HIS A 577 13.85 -10.16 0.10
C HIS A 577 14.27 -9.12 1.15
N LEU A 578 14.99 -9.54 2.19
CA LEU A 578 15.32 -8.67 3.33
C LEU A 578 16.81 -8.75 3.65
N LEU A 579 17.52 -7.63 3.56
CA LEU A 579 18.90 -7.49 3.99
C LEU A 579 18.97 -6.56 5.20
N LEU A 580 19.25 -7.13 6.37
CA LEU A 580 19.42 -6.37 7.61
C LEU A 580 20.89 -6.02 7.80
N ALA A 581 21.20 -4.74 7.96
CA ALA A 581 22.56 -4.26 8.15
C ALA A 581 22.70 -3.47 9.45
N SER A 582 23.82 -3.61 10.16
CA SER A 582 24.08 -2.87 11.39
C SER A 582 25.57 -2.75 11.69
N GLN A 583 25.96 -1.64 12.33
CA GLN A 583 27.32 -1.45 12.84
C GLN A 583 27.67 -2.38 14.00
N ARG A 584 26.67 -2.75 14.80
CA ARG A 584 26.80 -3.61 15.98
C ARG A 584 25.64 -4.58 16.06
N LEU A 585 25.88 -5.70 16.73
CA LEU A 585 24.86 -6.71 16.98
C LEU A 585 24.75 -6.95 18.48
N GLU A 586 23.60 -6.61 19.05
CA GLU A 586 23.31 -6.90 20.46
C GLU A 586 22.68 -8.29 20.63
N GLU A 587 22.93 -8.91 21.78
CA GLU A 587 22.39 -10.22 22.12
C GLU A 587 20.84 -10.16 22.20
N GLY A 588 20.16 -11.13 21.56
CA GLY A 588 18.70 -11.23 21.59
C GLY A 588 17.94 -10.45 20.52
N LYS A 589 18.57 -9.53 19.76
CA LYS A 589 17.91 -8.80 18.65
C LYS A 589 17.54 -9.69 17.46
N LEU A 590 18.21 -10.82 17.29
CA LEU A 590 17.94 -11.80 16.22
C LEU A 590 16.89 -12.87 16.60
N ARG A 591 16.29 -12.78 17.79
CA ARG A 591 15.39 -13.82 18.29
C ARG A 591 14.17 -13.98 17.37
N GLY A 592 14.02 -15.17 16.79
CA GLY A 592 12.95 -15.48 15.83
C GLY A 592 13.24 -15.06 14.39
N LEU A 593 14.30 -14.28 14.15
CA LEU A 593 14.77 -13.90 12.81
C LEU A 593 15.90 -14.80 12.31
N ASP A 594 16.73 -15.31 13.22
CA ASP A 594 17.94 -16.06 12.92
C ASP A 594 17.71 -17.26 11.97
N SER A 595 16.57 -17.96 12.11
CA SER A 595 16.19 -19.08 11.25
C SER A 595 15.78 -18.69 9.82
N HIS A 596 15.54 -17.41 9.58
CA HIS A 596 15.13 -16.87 8.28
C HIS A 596 16.29 -16.21 7.51
N LEU A 597 17.37 -15.83 8.19
CA LEU A 597 18.55 -15.16 7.62
C LEU A 597 19.54 -16.21 7.09
N SER A 598 19.49 -16.45 5.78
CA SER A 598 20.13 -17.59 5.11
C SER A 598 21.60 -17.35 4.78
N TYR A 599 21.95 -16.14 4.34
CA TYR A 599 23.32 -15.72 4.09
C TYR A 599 23.75 -14.63 5.08
N ARG A 600 25.04 -14.62 5.41
CA ARG A 600 25.60 -13.70 6.41
C ARG A 600 26.91 -13.11 5.93
N ILE A 601 26.98 -11.79 5.95
CA ILE A 601 28.15 -11.01 5.58
C ILE A 601 28.75 -10.43 6.86
N GLY A 602 29.96 -10.87 7.19
CA GLY A 602 30.74 -10.34 8.30
C GLY A 602 31.91 -9.52 7.77
N LEU A 603 31.76 -8.20 7.77
CA LEU A 603 32.89 -7.29 7.63
C LEU A 603 33.62 -7.18 8.98
N LYS A 604 34.68 -6.36 9.05
CA LYS A 604 35.41 -6.15 10.31
C LYS A 604 34.46 -5.80 11.47
N THR A 605 34.39 -6.67 12.48
CA THR A 605 33.54 -6.50 13.67
C THR A 605 34.30 -5.81 14.82
N PHE A 606 33.59 -5.30 15.84
CA PHE A 606 34.23 -4.70 17.02
C PHE A 606 34.79 -5.74 17.98
N SER A 607 34.22 -6.95 17.99
CA SER A 607 34.67 -8.03 18.86
C SER A 607 34.57 -9.42 18.21
N ALA A 608 35.34 -10.37 18.75
CA ALA A 608 35.25 -11.78 18.40
C ALA A 608 33.89 -12.41 18.77
N ALA A 609 33.17 -11.84 19.74
CA ALA A 609 31.84 -12.33 20.13
C ALA A 609 30.79 -12.00 19.05
N GLU A 610 30.81 -10.78 18.51
CA GLU A 610 29.95 -10.37 17.39
C GLU A 610 30.22 -11.24 16.15
N SER A 611 31.50 -11.47 15.82
CA SER A 611 31.88 -12.34 14.71
C SER A 611 31.31 -13.75 14.89
N ARG A 612 31.41 -14.33 16.10
CA ARG A 612 30.83 -15.65 16.39
C ARG A 612 29.31 -15.68 16.29
N GLN A 613 28.64 -14.61 16.68
CA GLN A 613 27.18 -14.53 16.59
C GLN A 613 26.70 -14.49 15.13
N VAL A 614 27.47 -13.84 14.25
CA VAL A 614 27.15 -13.73 12.82
C VAL A 614 27.64 -14.96 12.06
N LEU A 615 28.93 -15.26 12.09
CA LEU A 615 29.57 -16.26 11.22
C LEU A 615 29.78 -17.62 11.90
N GLY A 616 29.55 -17.74 13.21
CA GLY A 616 29.92 -18.93 14.00
C GLY A 616 31.39 -18.96 14.45
N VAL A 617 32.27 -18.17 13.83
CA VAL A 617 33.71 -18.10 14.10
C VAL A 617 34.18 -16.67 14.44
N PRO A 618 35.32 -16.47 15.11
CA PRO A 618 35.80 -15.13 15.49
C PRO A 618 36.51 -14.35 14.36
N ASP A 619 36.71 -14.96 13.18
CA ASP A 619 37.64 -14.52 12.14
C ASP A 619 37.38 -13.11 11.58
N ALA A 620 36.14 -12.62 11.57
CA ALA A 620 35.85 -11.27 11.08
C ALA A 620 36.43 -10.17 11.98
N TYR A 621 36.69 -10.45 13.25
CA TYR A 621 37.37 -9.51 14.15
C TYR A 621 38.85 -9.29 13.75
N GLU A 622 39.48 -10.32 13.16
CA GLU A 622 40.89 -10.31 12.77
C GLU A 622 41.12 -9.68 11.39
N LEU A 623 40.06 -9.27 10.69
CA LEU A 623 40.14 -8.61 9.40
C LEU A 623 40.97 -7.31 9.46
N PRO A 624 41.68 -6.96 8.37
CA PRO A 624 42.46 -5.72 8.30
C PRO A 624 41.55 -4.49 8.49
N SER A 625 42.12 -3.40 8.99
CA SER A 625 41.37 -2.15 9.22
C SER A 625 41.00 -1.39 7.94
N GLU A 626 41.49 -1.84 6.78
CA GLU A 626 41.11 -1.29 5.48
C GLU A 626 39.65 -1.67 5.16
N PRO A 627 38.84 -0.73 4.63
CA PRO A 627 37.46 -0.99 4.29
C PRO A 627 37.34 -2.00 3.14
N GLY A 628 36.25 -2.76 3.15
CA GLY A 628 35.86 -3.69 2.11
C GLY A 628 36.23 -5.15 2.38
N ALA A 629 37.17 -5.44 3.30
CA ALA A 629 37.50 -6.81 3.66
C ALA A 629 36.35 -7.46 4.46
N GLY A 630 35.96 -8.67 4.07
CA GLY A 630 34.83 -9.38 4.67
C GLY A 630 34.85 -10.89 4.45
N PHE A 631 33.93 -11.56 5.14
CA PHE A 631 33.58 -12.95 4.92
C PHE A 631 32.11 -13.07 4.53
N LEU A 632 31.83 -13.93 3.55
CA LEU A 632 30.50 -14.39 3.23
C LEU A 632 30.33 -15.81 3.79
N SER A 633 29.28 -16.03 4.57
CA SER A 633 28.86 -17.34 5.04
C SER A 633 27.52 -17.69 4.40
N THR A 634 27.45 -18.88 3.85
CA THR A 634 26.18 -19.51 3.43
C THR A 634 25.87 -20.63 4.41
N GLY A 635 24.59 -21.05 4.50
CA GLY A 635 24.11 -21.98 5.54
C GLY A 635 24.83 -23.34 5.66
N SER A 636 25.78 -23.69 4.78
CA SER A 636 26.65 -24.87 4.88
C SER A 636 27.80 -24.73 5.88
N GLY A 637 28.09 -23.53 6.38
CA GLY A 637 29.20 -23.25 7.29
C GLY A 637 30.53 -22.93 6.60
N ASP A 638 30.57 -22.96 5.27
CA ASP A 638 31.72 -22.51 4.49
C ASP A 638 31.84 -20.99 4.54
N LEU A 639 33.07 -20.51 4.73
CA LEU A 639 33.40 -19.09 4.82
C LEU A 639 34.28 -18.69 3.67
N GLU A 640 33.78 -17.76 2.85
CA GLU A 640 34.51 -17.23 1.72
C GLU A 640 35.00 -15.81 2.03
N ARG A 641 36.32 -15.63 2.03
CA ARG A 641 36.94 -14.33 2.26
C ARG A 641 36.95 -13.52 0.98
N PHE A 642 36.52 -12.26 1.08
CA PHE A 642 36.47 -11.36 -0.06
C PHE A 642 36.86 -9.93 0.30
N ARG A 643 37.02 -9.12 -0.75
CA ARG A 643 37.14 -7.67 -0.66
C ARG A 643 36.07 -7.05 -1.56
N ALA A 644 35.19 -6.23 -0.98
CA ALA A 644 34.08 -5.59 -1.66
C ALA A 644 34.55 -4.61 -2.75
N ALA A 645 33.80 -4.54 -3.85
CA ALA A 645 34.02 -3.56 -4.91
C ALA A 645 33.57 -2.15 -4.48
N TYR A 646 34.11 -1.13 -5.14
CA TYR A 646 33.92 0.29 -4.80
C TYR A 646 33.18 1.04 -5.92
N VAL A 647 32.09 1.76 -5.59
CA VAL A 647 31.24 2.48 -6.55
C VAL A 647 31.18 4.00 -6.31
N SER A 648 31.63 4.46 -5.14
CA SER A 648 31.72 5.88 -4.80
C SER A 648 33.00 6.56 -5.33
N GLY A 649 33.84 5.83 -6.05
CA GLY A 649 35.07 6.35 -6.65
C GLY A 649 34.84 7.11 -7.96
N PRO A 650 35.85 7.86 -8.43
CA PRO A 650 35.85 8.48 -9.75
C PRO A 650 35.47 7.47 -10.85
N LEU A 651 34.66 7.91 -11.81
CA LEU A 651 34.32 7.11 -12.96
C LEU A 651 35.54 6.99 -13.88
N GLU A 652 35.96 5.77 -14.12
CA GLU A 652 36.96 5.48 -15.13
C GLU A 652 36.27 5.24 -16.47
N ARG A 653 36.71 5.98 -17.49
CA ARG A 653 36.28 5.79 -18.88
C ARG A 653 37.47 5.26 -19.65
N ALA A 654 37.24 4.34 -20.58
CA ALA A 654 38.26 4.07 -21.57
C ALA A 654 38.53 5.40 -22.29
N ARG A 655 39.78 5.89 -22.34
CA ARG A 655 40.08 6.98 -23.27
C ARG A 655 39.63 6.45 -24.61
N GLY A 656 38.75 7.21 -25.25
CA GLY A 656 38.57 7.09 -26.67
C GLY A 656 39.97 7.18 -27.26
N VAL A 657 40.52 6.03 -27.66
CA VAL A 657 41.16 6.00 -28.96
C VAL A 657 40.09 6.66 -29.79
N THR A 658 40.34 7.90 -30.23
CA THR A 658 39.81 8.30 -31.51
C THR A 658 40.28 7.16 -32.36
N ARG A 659 39.41 6.16 -32.55
CA ARG A 659 39.52 5.23 -33.63
C ARG A 659 39.43 6.25 -34.75
N ARG A 660 40.60 6.74 -35.20
CA ARG A 660 40.82 7.03 -36.59
C ARG A 660 40.03 5.92 -37.24
N GLU A 661 39.13 6.29 -38.11
CA GLU A 661 38.53 5.37 -39.06
C GLU A 661 39.69 4.73 -39.88
N ALA A 662 40.61 4.00 -39.24
CA ALA A 662 41.16 2.79 -39.76
C ALA A 662 39.91 1.96 -39.96
N ALA A 663 39.42 2.02 -41.19
CA ALA A 663 38.29 1.28 -41.69
C ALA A 663 38.32 -0.09 -41.00
N ALA A 664 37.27 -0.42 -40.25
CA ALA A 664 37.12 -1.76 -39.71
C ALA A 664 37.22 -2.70 -40.91
N GLU A 665 38.37 -3.36 -41.05
CA GLU A 665 38.63 -4.22 -42.18
C GLU A 665 37.90 -5.53 -41.88
N VAL A 666 36.87 -5.82 -42.67
CA VAL A 666 36.17 -7.10 -42.59
C VAL A 666 37.17 -8.17 -43.03
N ARG A 667 37.56 -9.04 -42.10
CA ARG A 667 38.43 -10.18 -42.37
C ARG A 667 37.69 -11.48 -42.10
N LEU A 668 38.07 -12.53 -42.82
CA LEU A 668 37.57 -13.86 -42.55
C LEU A 668 38.12 -14.34 -41.20
N PHE A 669 37.24 -14.80 -40.30
CA PHE A 669 37.65 -15.31 -39.00
C PHE A 669 38.23 -16.72 -39.15
N HIS A 670 39.54 -16.84 -38.92
CA HIS A 670 40.27 -18.11 -38.98
C HIS A 670 40.53 -18.73 -37.59
N GLY A 671 40.23 -18.00 -36.52
CA GLY A 671 40.42 -18.41 -35.13
C GLY A 671 40.78 -17.21 -34.25
N TRP A 672 40.93 -17.46 -32.95
CA TRP A 672 41.34 -16.44 -31.99
C TRP A 672 42.82 -16.10 -32.23
N GLU A 673 43.10 -14.93 -32.78
CA GLU A 673 44.48 -14.44 -32.90
C GLU A 673 44.96 -13.96 -31.52
N PRO A 674 46.12 -14.42 -31.02
CA PRO A 674 46.70 -13.84 -29.83
C PRO A 674 46.96 -12.35 -30.10
N PRO A 675 46.60 -11.44 -29.18
CA PRO A 675 46.78 -10.02 -29.41
C PRO A 675 48.25 -9.74 -29.75
N PRO A 676 48.55 -8.88 -30.73
CA PRO A 676 49.92 -8.59 -31.14
C PRO A 676 50.73 -8.13 -29.91
N VAL A 677 51.76 -8.91 -29.58
CA VAL A 677 52.54 -8.81 -28.33
C VAL A 677 53.31 -7.49 -28.21
N GLU A 678 53.41 -6.70 -29.29
CA GLU A 678 54.27 -5.51 -29.35
C GLU A 678 53.54 -4.15 -29.26
N ASP A 679 52.21 -4.06 -29.40
CA ASP A 679 51.48 -2.77 -29.35
C ASP A 679 50.53 -2.59 -28.14
N ALA A 680 50.28 -3.65 -27.35
CA ALA A 680 49.33 -3.60 -26.23
C ALA A 680 49.81 -2.81 -25.00
N LYS A 681 51.09 -2.41 -24.95
CA LYS A 681 51.63 -1.64 -23.80
C LYS A 681 51.46 -0.13 -23.91
N GLU A 682 50.99 0.42 -25.04
CA GLU A 682 50.99 1.88 -25.24
C GLU A 682 49.65 2.57 -25.62
N SER A 683 48.48 1.90 -25.64
CA SER A 683 47.25 2.62 -26.06
C SER A 683 45.88 2.19 -25.50
N ALA A 684 45.79 1.80 -24.23
CA ALA A 684 44.52 1.84 -23.48
C ALA A 684 44.66 2.77 -22.28
N GLY A 685 44.77 4.09 -22.53
CA GLY A 685 44.71 5.05 -21.44
C GLY A 685 43.32 5.02 -20.81
N VAL A 686 43.22 4.83 -19.50
CA VAL A 686 41.97 5.07 -18.78
C VAL A 686 41.93 6.56 -18.45
N ASP A 687 40.87 7.26 -18.83
CA ASP A 687 40.62 8.61 -18.35
C ASP A 687 39.80 8.54 -17.08
N THR A 688 40.27 9.20 -16.03
CA THR A 688 39.57 9.19 -14.74
C THR A 688 38.76 10.48 -14.64
N ASP A 689 37.44 10.36 -14.80
CA ASP A 689 36.49 11.42 -14.54
C ASP A 689 36.30 11.58 -13.03
N VAL A 690 37.02 12.53 -12.45
CA VAL A 690 36.94 12.87 -11.02
C VAL A 690 35.66 13.62 -10.64
N THR A 691 34.84 14.04 -11.61
CA THR A 691 33.61 14.81 -11.36
C THR A 691 32.40 13.93 -11.14
N THR A 692 32.43 12.69 -11.66
CA THR A 692 31.30 11.75 -11.63
C THR A 692 31.71 10.47 -10.94
N THR A 693 30.87 9.93 -10.07
CA THR A 693 31.10 8.59 -9.48
C THR A 693 30.46 7.50 -10.33
N LEU A 694 30.92 6.26 -10.20
CA LEU A 694 30.29 5.13 -10.88
C LEU A 694 28.80 4.99 -10.50
N LEU A 695 28.47 5.17 -9.21
CA LEU A 695 27.09 5.18 -8.74
C LEU A 695 26.26 6.23 -9.50
N ALA A 696 26.72 7.48 -9.58
CA ALA A 696 25.99 8.54 -10.25
C ALA A 696 25.78 8.25 -11.74
N ALA A 697 26.80 7.70 -12.40
CA ALA A 697 26.73 7.35 -13.82
C ALA A 697 25.75 6.21 -14.11
N VAL A 698 25.74 5.16 -13.28
CA VAL A 698 24.76 4.05 -13.41
C VAL A 698 23.34 4.54 -13.11
N VAL A 699 23.15 5.43 -12.13
CA VAL A 699 21.85 6.03 -11.83
C VAL A 699 21.33 6.83 -13.04
N GLU A 700 22.17 7.68 -13.63
CA GLU A 700 21.83 8.46 -14.82
C GLU A 700 21.45 7.54 -15.99
N LYS A 701 22.28 6.53 -16.29
CA LYS A 701 22.00 5.55 -17.34
C LYS A 701 20.72 4.75 -17.11
N SER A 702 20.49 4.29 -15.88
CA SER A 702 19.25 3.59 -15.53
C SER A 702 18.03 4.48 -15.75
N ARG A 703 18.11 5.79 -15.44
CA ARG A 703 17.01 6.73 -15.70
C ARG A 703 16.74 6.90 -17.18
N GLU A 704 17.79 7.15 -17.98
CA GLU A 704 17.70 7.30 -19.44
C GLU A 704 17.00 6.08 -20.06
N VAL A 705 17.48 4.87 -19.75
CA VAL A 705 16.93 3.62 -20.29
C VAL A 705 15.50 3.39 -19.80
N ALA A 706 15.22 3.61 -18.52
CA ALA A 706 13.87 3.40 -17.99
C ALA A 706 12.86 4.43 -18.51
N ASP A 707 13.27 5.67 -18.80
CA ASP A 707 12.41 6.66 -19.48
C ASP A 707 12.12 6.25 -20.93
N ALA A 708 13.12 5.75 -21.66
CA ALA A 708 12.95 5.24 -23.03
C ALA A 708 11.99 4.03 -23.07
N LEU A 709 12.10 3.11 -22.10
CA LEU A 709 11.27 1.91 -21.98
C LEU A 709 9.96 2.14 -21.18
N SER A 710 9.73 3.35 -20.66
CA SER A 710 8.57 3.69 -19.80
C SER A 710 8.39 2.78 -18.57
N MET A 711 9.50 2.38 -17.95
CA MET A 711 9.53 1.51 -16.78
C MET A 711 9.76 2.30 -15.49
N ARG A 712 8.99 1.98 -14.44
CA ARG A 712 9.12 2.56 -13.10
C ARG A 712 8.68 1.59 -12.02
N ALA A 713 9.35 1.64 -10.87
CA ALA A 713 8.96 0.89 -9.70
C ALA A 713 7.61 1.35 -9.14
N HIS A 714 6.85 0.38 -8.63
CA HIS A 714 5.65 0.64 -7.85
C HIS A 714 6.01 1.41 -6.58
N GLN A 715 5.33 2.52 -6.30
CA GLN A 715 5.63 3.37 -5.15
C GLN A 715 5.01 2.78 -3.87
N VAL A 716 5.86 2.13 -3.06
CA VAL A 716 5.47 1.58 -1.75
C VAL A 716 5.41 2.70 -0.71
N TRP A 717 6.31 3.68 -0.80
CA TRP A 717 6.41 4.81 0.11
C TRP A 717 6.11 6.11 -0.63
N LEU A 718 4.98 6.73 -0.31
CA LEU A 718 4.73 8.10 -0.75
C LEU A 718 5.49 9.09 0.13
N PRO A 719 5.80 10.29 -0.36
CA PRO A 719 6.34 11.36 0.47
C PRO A 719 5.44 11.62 1.70
N PRO A 720 6.01 11.78 2.89
CA PRO A 720 5.26 12.22 4.06
C PRO A 720 4.49 13.51 3.81
N LEU A 721 3.35 13.68 4.50
CA LEU A 721 2.56 14.91 4.37
C LEU A 721 3.48 16.11 4.65
N PRO A 722 3.57 17.11 3.75
CA PRO A 722 4.42 18.28 3.97
C PRO A 722 3.88 19.11 5.11
N ALA A 723 4.66 20.04 5.68
CA ALA A 723 4.20 20.92 6.76
C ALA A 723 2.92 21.70 6.40
N GLN A 724 2.79 22.05 5.12
CA GLN A 724 1.67 22.79 4.56
C GLN A 724 1.46 22.38 3.10
N ILE A 725 0.21 22.40 2.64
CA ILE A 725 -0.17 22.15 1.24
C ILE A 725 -1.14 23.26 0.81
N GLU A 726 -0.95 23.88 -0.35
CA GLU A 726 -1.84 24.94 -0.83
C GLU A 726 -3.12 24.35 -1.44
N LEU A 727 -4.25 25.05 -1.30
CA LEU A 727 -5.54 24.59 -1.82
C LEU A 727 -5.49 24.27 -3.33
N SER A 728 -4.74 25.05 -4.12
CA SER A 728 -4.56 24.83 -5.56
C SER A 728 -3.91 23.48 -5.91
N GLN A 729 -3.00 22.98 -5.06
CA GLN A 729 -2.32 21.70 -5.26
C GLN A 729 -3.25 20.51 -5.00
N VAL A 730 -4.21 20.66 -4.09
CA VAL A 730 -5.17 19.61 -3.76
C VAL A 730 -6.36 19.61 -4.73
N TYR A 731 -6.71 20.78 -5.27
CA TYR A 731 -7.87 20.97 -6.13
C TYR A 731 -7.62 20.55 -7.60
N GLY A 732 -6.37 20.53 -8.05
CA GLY A 732 -5.92 20.45 -9.46
C GLY A 732 -6.27 19.20 -10.30
N GLY A 733 -7.36 18.48 -10.02
CA GLY A 733 -7.74 17.31 -10.83
C GLY A 733 -9.15 16.73 -10.64
N SER A 734 -10.07 17.36 -9.90
CA SER A 734 -11.38 16.77 -9.59
C SER A 734 -12.57 17.69 -9.90
N GLU A 735 -12.94 17.76 -11.18
CA GLU A 735 -14.15 18.46 -11.65
C GLU A 735 -15.46 17.67 -11.37
N THR A 736 -15.37 16.42 -10.90
CA THR A 736 -16.48 15.44 -10.95
C THR A 736 -17.17 15.16 -9.61
N LEU A 737 -16.81 15.84 -8.52
CA LEU A 737 -17.45 15.59 -7.23
C LEU A 737 -18.95 15.97 -7.25
N PRO A 738 -19.82 15.25 -6.53
CA PRO A 738 -21.20 15.66 -6.28
C PRO A 738 -21.36 17.08 -5.71
N LYS A 739 -22.58 17.64 -5.81
CA LYS A 739 -22.94 18.91 -5.16
C LYS A 739 -22.84 18.78 -3.63
N LEU A 740 -22.65 19.92 -2.96
CA LEU A 740 -22.46 20.05 -1.50
C LEU A 740 -21.22 19.36 -0.93
N GLN A 741 -20.28 18.98 -1.80
CA GLN A 741 -18.98 18.48 -1.38
C GLN A 741 -17.89 19.51 -1.63
N ALA A 742 -16.77 19.41 -0.92
CA ALA A 742 -15.60 20.25 -1.14
C ALA A 742 -14.31 19.54 -0.75
N ILE A 743 -13.25 19.73 -1.52
CA ILE A 743 -11.92 19.25 -1.17
C ILE A 743 -11.29 20.28 -0.24
N ILE A 744 -10.88 19.83 0.95
CA ILE A 744 -10.33 20.71 1.99
C ILE A 744 -8.92 20.31 2.44
N GLY A 745 -8.32 19.27 1.85
CA GLY A 745 -6.99 18.77 2.24
C GLY A 745 -6.67 17.39 1.66
N VAL A 746 -5.73 16.68 2.28
CA VAL A 746 -5.28 15.34 1.88
C VAL A 746 -5.33 14.40 3.09
N ILE A 747 -5.75 13.15 2.88
CA ILE A 747 -5.68 12.03 3.82
C ILE A 747 -4.53 11.12 3.38
N ASP A 748 -3.74 10.67 4.33
CA ASP A 748 -2.61 9.78 4.13
C ASP A 748 -2.97 8.36 4.61
N GLU A 749 -3.01 7.40 3.68
CA GLU A 749 -3.34 5.99 3.95
C GLU A 749 -2.11 5.10 3.63
N PRO A 750 -1.08 5.06 4.48
CA PRO A 750 0.17 4.35 4.20
C PRO A 750 -0.03 2.84 4.01
N LEU A 751 -0.93 2.21 4.76
CA LEU A 751 -1.29 0.79 4.60
C LEU A 751 -1.86 0.47 3.21
N LYS A 752 -2.55 1.44 2.59
CA LYS A 752 -3.11 1.33 1.24
C LYS A 752 -2.19 1.96 0.17
N GLN A 753 -1.02 2.46 0.57
CA GLN A 753 -0.02 3.09 -0.28
C GLN A 753 -0.58 4.21 -1.16
N ARG A 754 -1.47 5.03 -0.59
CA ARG A 754 -2.10 6.14 -1.32
C ARG A 754 -2.36 7.35 -0.44
N GLN A 755 -2.38 8.51 -1.09
CA GLN A 755 -2.88 9.75 -0.51
C GLN A 755 -4.12 10.15 -1.29
N VAL A 756 -5.22 10.42 -0.58
CA VAL A 756 -6.53 10.72 -1.19
C VAL A 756 -7.01 12.10 -0.75
N PRO A 757 -7.80 12.82 -1.57
CA PRO A 757 -8.36 14.10 -1.17
C PRO A 757 -9.22 13.97 0.10
N LEU A 758 -9.03 14.87 1.07
CA LEU A 758 -9.93 15.06 2.20
C LEU A 758 -11.18 15.79 1.69
N VAL A 759 -12.25 15.03 1.46
CA VAL A 759 -13.52 15.55 0.98
C VAL A 759 -14.46 15.79 2.16
N LEU A 760 -14.91 17.04 2.28
CA LEU A 760 -16.02 17.41 3.14
C LEU A 760 -17.33 17.19 2.38
N ASP A 761 -18.31 16.54 3.02
CA ASP A 761 -19.62 16.28 2.43
C ASP A 761 -20.75 16.84 3.32
N LEU A 762 -21.43 17.88 2.85
CA LEU A 762 -22.57 18.48 3.54
C LEU A 762 -23.92 17.83 3.16
N SER A 763 -23.93 16.81 2.31
CA SER A 763 -25.14 16.07 1.92
C SER A 763 -25.44 14.87 2.84
N VAL A 764 -24.46 14.43 3.62
CA VAL A 764 -24.56 13.27 4.52
C VAL A 764 -24.64 13.70 5.99
N ALA A 765 -25.15 12.80 6.83
CA ALA A 765 -25.13 12.94 8.30
C ALA A 765 -25.63 14.30 8.84
N GLY A 766 -26.68 14.84 8.21
CA GLY A 766 -27.29 16.13 8.58
C GLY A 766 -26.53 17.37 8.09
N GLY A 767 -25.42 17.20 7.36
CA GLY A 767 -24.64 18.30 6.76
C GLY A 767 -23.93 19.20 7.75
N HIS A 768 -23.92 18.82 9.04
CA HIS A 768 -23.26 19.57 10.10
C HIS A 768 -21.81 19.10 10.29
N VAL A 769 -20.93 20.05 10.61
CA VAL A 769 -19.49 19.82 10.75
C VAL A 769 -18.99 20.39 12.06
N ALA A 770 -18.16 19.64 12.78
CA ALA A 770 -17.43 20.16 13.93
C ALA A 770 -15.93 19.99 13.76
N LEU A 771 -15.20 21.06 14.05
CA LEU A 771 -13.74 21.10 14.04
C LEU A 771 -13.21 21.30 15.46
N ALA A 772 -12.57 20.28 16.02
CA ALA A 772 -11.92 20.36 17.32
C ALA A 772 -10.40 20.48 17.18
N GLY A 773 -9.76 21.32 17.98
CA GLY A 773 -8.31 21.52 17.92
C GLY A 773 -7.80 22.51 18.96
N GLY A 774 -6.63 22.25 19.54
CA GLY A 774 -5.96 23.17 20.46
C GLY A 774 -5.67 24.56 19.86
N PRO A 775 -5.14 25.51 20.65
CA PRO A 775 -4.74 26.83 20.13
C PRO A 775 -3.76 26.71 18.95
N GLN A 776 -3.92 27.54 17.91
CA GLN A 776 -3.03 27.62 16.73
C GLN A 776 -2.90 26.35 15.87
N THR A 777 -3.80 25.38 15.98
CA THR A 777 -3.73 24.12 15.21
C THR A 777 -4.34 24.19 13.82
N GLY A 778 -4.82 25.36 13.38
CA GLY A 778 -5.37 25.56 12.03
C GLY A 778 -6.89 25.51 11.89
N LYS A 779 -7.67 25.58 12.99
CA LYS A 779 -9.16 25.59 12.94
C LYS A 779 -9.74 26.66 12.01
N SER A 780 -9.34 27.92 12.19
CA SER A 780 -9.83 29.03 11.36
C SER A 780 -9.35 28.90 9.90
N MET A 781 -8.17 28.33 9.68
CA MET A 781 -7.67 28.00 8.34
C MET A 781 -8.51 26.91 7.66
N ALA A 782 -8.94 25.88 8.40
CA ALA A 782 -9.83 24.86 7.89
C ALA A 782 -11.20 25.43 7.48
N VAL A 783 -11.76 26.33 8.28
CA VAL A 783 -12.99 27.07 7.94
C VAL A 783 -12.81 27.89 6.68
N ARG A 784 -11.71 28.64 6.57
CA ARG A 784 -11.37 29.45 5.40
C ARG A 784 -11.27 28.61 4.14
N THR A 785 -10.58 27.48 4.22
CA THR A 785 -10.42 26.51 3.13
C THR A 785 -11.75 25.88 2.71
N MET A 786 -12.59 25.53 3.67
CA MET A 786 -13.94 25.03 3.40
C MET A 786 -14.78 26.07 2.66
N VAL A 787 -14.80 27.33 3.11
CA VAL A 787 -15.57 28.42 2.45
C VAL A 787 -15.05 28.65 1.03
N ALA A 788 -13.73 28.76 0.85
CA ALA A 788 -13.12 28.98 -0.46
C ALA A 788 -13.42 27.83 -1.43
N SER A 789 -13.24 26.58 -0.99
CA SER A 789 -13.46 25.38 -1.82
C SER A 789 -14.94 25.19 -2.19
N LEU A 790 -15.88 25.42 -1.25
CA LEU A 790 -17.31 25.37 -1.53
C LEU A 790 -17.76 26.51 -2.44
N ALA A 791 -17.29 27.74 -2.23
CA ALA A 791 -17.63 28.90 -3.06
C ALA A 791 -17.12 28.79 -4.50
N LEU A 792 -15.96 28.15 -4.69
CA LEU A 792 -15.42 27.87 -6.02
C LEU A 792 -16.28 26.86 -6.81
N ARG A 793 -16.96 25.94 -6.10
CA ARG A 793 -17.71 24.82 -6.70
C ARG A 793 -19.21 25.06 -6.87
N HIS A 794 -19.77 26.03 -6.15
CA HIS A 794 -21.22 26.25 -6.10
C HIS A 794 -21.55 27.66 -6.56
N SER A 795 -22.74 27.86 -7.12
CA SER A 795 -23.21 29.21 -7.39
C SER A 795 -23.84 29.87 -6.17
N THR A 796 -24.01 31.19 -6.19
CA THR A 796 -24.74 31.95 -5.16
C THR A 796 -26.22 31.61 -5.05
N ASP A 797 -26.79 30.91 -6.05
CA ASP A 797 -28.15 30.38 -6.02
C ASP A 797 -28.24 29.02 -5.30
N GLU A 798 -27.11 28.34 -5.13
CA GLU A 798 -27.04 27.03 -4.49
C GLU A 798 -26.57 27.12 -3.05
N LEU A 799 -25.69 28.07 -2.73
CA LEU A 799 -25.01 28.12 -1.43
C LEU A 799 -24.82 29.55 -0.90
N CYS A 800 -24.99 29.72 0.41
CA CYS A 800 -24.79 30.97 1.13
C CYS A 800 -24.10 30.73 2.48
N PHE A 801 -23.24 31.66 2.91
CA PHE A 801 -22.54 31.59 4.20
C PHE A 801 -22.90 32.73 5.15
N TYR A 802 -23.05 32.40 6.42
CA TYR A 802 -23.02 33.34 7.54
C TYR A 802 -21.88 32.94 8.47
N ILE A 803 -21.03 33.89 8.85
CA ILE A 803 -19.85 33.61 9.68
C ILE A 803 -19.93 34.41 10.98
N ILE A 804 -19.87 33.73 12.11
CA ILE A 804 -19.68 34.31 13.44
C ILE A 804 -18.23 34.04 13.84
N ASP A 805 -17.41 35.09 13.87
CA ASP A 805 -16.01 35.04 14.30
C ASP A 805 -15.93 35.41 15.79
N ALA A 806 -15.95 34.37 16.64
CA ALA A 806 -15.66 34.48 18.07
C ALA A 806 -14.25 34.02 18.42
N GLY A 807 -13.45 33.66 17.42
CA GLY A 807 -12.06 33.28 17.54
C GLY A 807 -11.13 34.44 17.23
N SER A 808 -10.01 34.11 16.59
CA SER A 808 -9.00 35.06 16.10
C SER A 808 -8.77 34.86 14.59
N GLY A 809 -9.80 34.38 13.87
CA GLY A 809 -9.67 33.88 12.50
C GLY A 809 -9.55 34.99 11.44
N ASP A 810 -10.06 36.18 11.74
CA ASP A 810 -10.13 37.35 10.86
C ASP A 810 -10.62 36.97 9.45
N PHE A 811 -11.93 36.77 9.33
CA PHE A 811 -12.60 36.41 8.08
C PHE A 811 -13.08 37.62 7.26
N SER A 812 -12.48 38.80 7.48
CA SER A 812 -12.90 40.05 6.82
C SER A 812 -12.79 39.99 5.29
N ASP A 813 -11.78 39.31 4.76
CA ASP A 813 -11.58 39.11 3.33
C ASP A 813 -12.59 38.15 2.70
N LEU A 814 -13.07 37.13 3.44
CA LEU A 814 -14.15 36.27 2.99
C LEU A 814 -15.47 37.03 2.78
N ALA A 815 -15.68 38.15 3.48
CA ALA A 815 -16.88 38.98 3.31
C ALA A 815 -17.00 39.58 1.90
N GLU A 816 -15.89 39.64 1.15
CA GLU A 816 -15.87 40.11 -0.24
C GLU A 816 -16.43 39.08 -1.23
N LEU A 817 -16.52 37.80 -0.84
CA LEU A 817 -17.07 36.74 -1.69
C LEU A 817 -18.58 36.93 -1.87
N PRO A 818 -19.11 36.72 -3.09
CA PRO A 818 -20.53 36.91 -3.37
C PRO A 818 -21.43 35.88 -2.66
N HIS A 819 -20.88 34.76 -2.19
CA HIS A 819 -21.58 33.73 -1.41
C HIS A 819 -21.76 34.09 0.07
N VAL A 820 -20.98 35.02 0.62
CA VAL A 820 -20.98 35.34 2.05
C VAL A 820 -21.96 36.46 2.34
N ALA A 821 -23.05 36.15 3.03
CA ALA A 821 -24.09 37.13 3.39
C ALA A 821 -23.64 38.10 4.46
N GLY A 822 -22.83 37.65 5.42
CA GLY A 822 -22.27 38.51 6.45
C GLY A 822 -21.28 37.79 7.36
N VAL A 823 -20.32 38.56 7.85
CA VAL A 823 -19.37 38.18 8.90
C VAL A 823 -19.67 39.03 10.14
N ALA A 824 -19.82 38.40 11.29
CA ALA A 824 -20.10 39.05 12.57
C ALA A 824 -18.97 38.74 13.54
N GLN A 825 -18.26 39.77 14.00
CA GLN A 825 -17.24 39.61 15.05
C GLN A 825 -17.92 39.53 16.42
N ARG A 826 -17.32 38.81 17.37
CA ARG A 826 -17.85 38.71 18.75
C ARG A 826 -18.04 40.06 19.46
N THR A 827 -17.25 41.07 19.09
CA THR A 827 -17.37 42.43 19.62
C THR A 827 -18.64 43.14 19.14
N ASP A 828 -19.21 42.71 18.02
CA ASP A 828 -20.45 43.24 17.45
C ASP A 828 -21.64 42.35 17.82
N GLU A 829 -22.06 42.48 19.07
CA GLU A 829 -23.14 41.68 19.67
C GLU A 829 -24.47 41.81 18.91
N GLU A 830 -24.75 43.00 18.36
CA GLU A 830 -25.97 43.24 17.57
C GLU A 830 -25.95 42.39 16.30
N ARG A 831 -24.83 42.39 15.58
CA ARG A 831 -24.67 41.64 14.34
C ARG A 831 -24.65 40.13 14.56
N VAL A 832 -24.04 39.65 15.66
CA VAL A 832 -24.06 38.23 16.03
C VAL A 832 -25.48 37.73 16.28
N ARG A 833 -26.26 38.45 17.10
CA ARG A 833 -27.67 38.13 17.33
C ARG A 833 -28.46 38.15 16.04
N ARG A 834 -28.20 39.16 15.20
CA ARG A 834 -28.89 39.32 13.93
C ARG A 834 -28.67 38.17 12.96
N VAL A 835 -27.48 37.58 12.91
CA VAL A 835 -27.21 36.35 12.12
C VAL A 835 -28.11 35.21 12.59
N VAL A 836 -28.17 34.97 13.91
CA VAL A 836 -28.99 33.89 14.47
C VAL A 836 -30.48 34.14 14.23
N ASP A 837 -30.95 35.37 14.46
CA ASP A 837 -32.35 35.76 14.24
C ASP A 837 -32.79 35.58 12.78
N GLU A 838 -31.94 35.94 11.80
CA GLU A 838 -32.23 35.75 10.37
C GLU A 838 -32.41 34.27 10.03
N LEU A 839 -31.57 33.39 10.60
CA LEU A 839 -31.64 31.95 10.34
C LEU A 839 -32.82 31.27 11.07
N VAL A 840 -33.14 31.73 12.29
CA VAL A 840 -34.35 31.28 12.99
C VAL A 840 -35.62 31.76 12.27
N GLU A 841 -35.63 32.99 11.72
CA GLU A 841 -36.72 33.48 10.88
C GLU A 841 -36.90 32.60 9.62
N MET A 842 -35.80 32.14 9.00
CA MET A 842 -35.86 31.19 7.88
C MET A 842 -36.43 29.81 8.28
N LEU A 843 -36.20 29.35 9.52
CA LEU A 843 -36.83 28.14 10.06
C LEU A 843 -38.34 28.34 10.24
N ASP A 844 -38.73 29.43 10.87
CA ASP A 844 -40.10 29.68 11.32
C ASP A 844 -41.03 30.13 10.18
N ASP A 845 -40.53 30.86 9.18
CA ASP A 845 -41.33 31.39 8.07
C ASP A 845 -41.03 30.67 6.74
N PRO A 846 -41.96 29.84 6.23
CA PRO A 846 -41.82 29.18 4.94
C PRO A 846 -41.61 30.11 3.74
N GLN A 847 -42.07 31.37 3.81
CA GLN A 847 -41.88 32.35 2.73
C GLN A 847 -40.44 32.88 2.66
N ARG A 848 -39.72 32.82 3.79
CA ARG A 848 -38.31 33.17 3.91
C ARG A 848 -37.38 32.02 3.53
N ARG A 849 -37.90 30.80 3.43
CA ARG A 849 -37.12 29.64 3.01
C ARG A 849 -36.66 29.81 1.59
N THR A 850 -35.35 29.67 1.42
CA THR A 850 -34.71 29.72 0.11
C THR A 850 -34.47 28.29 -0.38
N LYS A 851 -34.39 28.08 -1.69
CA LYS A 851 -34.00 26.77 -2.26
C LYS A 851 -32.49 26.49 -2.16
N ARG A 852 -31.72 27.46 -1.66
CA ARG A 852 -30.26 27.38 -1.49
C ARG A 852 -29.92 26.79 -0.13
N HIS A 853 -28.77 26.17 -0.02
CA HIS A 853 -28.22 25.72 1.24
C HIS A 853 -27.53 26.87 1.96
N THR A 854 -27.73 26.96 3.27
CA THR A 854 -27.18 28.04 4.10
C THR A 854 -26.25 27.45 5.14
N VAL A 855 -24.97 27.83 5.12
CA VAL A 855 -23.96 27.34 6.05
C VAL A 855 -23.69 28.41 7.11
N LEU A 856 -24.08 28.13 8.35
CA LEU A 856 -23.74 28.93 9.53
C LEU A 856 -22.42 28.44 10.10
N ILE A 857 -21.41 29.30 10.08
CA ILE A 857 -20.08 29.04 10.63
C ILE A 857 -19.97 29.76 11.97
N VAL A 858 -19.60 29.03 13.01
CA VAL A 858 -19.28 29.56 14.35
C VAL A 858 -17.84 29.22 14.67
N ASP A 859 -16.91 30.14 14.40
CA ASP A 859 -15.51 29.99 14.80
C ASP A 859 -15.35 30.39 16.27
N GLY A 860 -15.05 29.44 17.14
CA GLY A 860 -14.92 29.66 18.58
C GLY A 860 -16.22 29.45 19.36
N TRP A 861 -16.88 28.30 19.18
CA TRP A 861 -18.10 27.92 19.90
C TRP A 861 -17.99 28.09 21.43
N HIS A 862 -16.89 27.60 21.99
CA HIS A 862 -16.53 27.73 23.40
C HIS A 862 -16.38 29.18 23.89
N THR A 863 -16.02 30.11 23.01
CA THR A 863 -15.86 31.53 23.34
C THR A 863 -17.19 32.29 23.21
N LEU A 864 -18.01 31.92 22.23
CA LEU A 864 -19.33 32.52 21.99
C LEU A 864 -20.33 32.18 23.11
N LEU A 865 -20.30 30.92 23.57
CA LEU A 865 -21.22 30.39 24.58
C LEU A 865 -20.52 30.09 25.92
N ALA A 866 -19.45 30.82 26.22
CA ALA A 866 -18.80 30.73 27.52
C ALA A 866 -19.78 31.14 28.65
N PRO A 867 -19.66 30.55 29.86
CA PRO A 867 -20.39 31.04 31.03
C PRO A 867 -20.11 32.54 31.23
N ASP A 868 -21.14 33.34 31.51
CA ASP A 868 -21.09 34.80 31.64
C ASP A 868 -20.87 35.59 30.33
N ALA A 869 -20.78 34.92 29.17
CA ALA A 869 -20.78 35.60 27.89
C ALA A 869 -22.12 36.31 27.68
N LYS A 870 -22.08 37.53 27.13
CA LYS A 870 -23.31 38.28 26.82
C LYS A 870 -24.20 37.59 25.78
N THR A 871 -23.70 36.57 25.09
CA THR A 871 -24.36 35.78 24.03
C THR A 871 -24.73 34.37 24.48
N GLU A 872 -24.63 34.05 25.78
CA GLU A 872 -25.00 32.74 26.33
C GLU A 872 -26.46 32.35 26.03
N ASP A 873 -27.34 33.36 25.96
CA ASP A 873 -28.75 33.25 25.56
C ASP A 873 -28.95 32.63 24.16
N LEU A 874 -27.95 32.71 23.28
CA LEU A 874 -28.00 32.13 21.93
C LEU A 874 -27.85 30.60 21.91
N CYS A 875 -27.54 29.96 23.04
CA CYS A 875 -27.36 28.51 23.10
C CYS A 875 -28.61 27.74 22.67
N GLU A 876 -29.80 28.17 23.10
CA GLU A 876 -31.07 27.53 22.74
C GLU A 876 -31.42 27.71 21.25
N PRO A 877 -31.40 28.94 20.68
CA PRO A 877 -31.54 29.16 19.24
C PRO A 877 -30.57 28.35 18.38
N LEU A 878 -29.29 28.30 18.75
CA LEU A 878 -28.27 27.53 18.00
C LEU A 878 -28.50 26.02 18.11
N THR A 879 -28.96 25.53 19.26
CA THR A 879 -29.35 24.13 19.43
C THR A 879 -30.53 23.78 18.52
N ARG A 880 -31.52 24.68 18.45
CA ARG A 880 -32.68 24.51 17.57
C ARG A 880 -32.28 24.51 16.10
N LEU A 881 -31.38 25.40 15.69
CA LEU A 881 -30.80 25.41 14.34
C LEU A 881 -30.08 24.11 14.01
N ALA A 882 -29.34 23.53 14.95
CA ALA A 882 -28.69 22.23 14.75
C ALA A 882 -29.70 21.07 14.62
N ALA A 883 -30.82 21.11 15.35
CA ALA A 883 -31.81 20.04 15.34
C ALA A 883 -32.77 20.11 14.13
N GLU A 884 -33.26 21.30 13.79
CA GLU A 884 -34.29 21.52 12.77
C GLU A 884 -33.73 22.02 11.42
N GLY A 885 -32.51 22.58 11.42
CA GLY A 885 -31.86 23.20 10.26
C GLY A 885 -31.70 22.31 9.03
N PRO A 886 -31.25 21.06 9.15
CA PRO A 886 -31.01 20.19 7.99
C PRO A 886 -32.26 20.00 7.11
N ALA A 887 -33.45 19.98 7.72
CA ALA A 887 -34.72 19.81 7.01
C ALA A 887 -35.07 20.97 6.07
N VAL A 888 -34.48 22.15 6.29
CA VAL A 888 -34.66 23.34 5.45
C VAL A 888 -33.37 23.76 4.73
N GLY A 889 -32.33 22.92 4.75
CA GLY A 889 -31.05 23.18 4.09
C GLY A 889 -30.11 24.11 4.85
N ILE A 890 -30.30 24.29 6.16
CA ILE A 890 -29.38 25.02 7.03
C ILE A 890 -28.36 24.04 7.64
N HIS A 891 -27.08 24.35 7.50
CA HIS A 891 -25.95 23.55 7.95
C HIS A 891 -25.15 24.31 9.00
N LEU A 892 -24.79 23.66 10.11
CA LEU A 892 -23.96 24.24 11.16
C LEU A 892 -22.51 23.74 11.05
N VAL A 893 -21.57 24.67 11.00
CA VAL A 893 -20.13 24.40 11.13
C VAL A 893 -19.61 25.08 12.38
N ALA A 894 -19.18 24.30 13.37
CA ALA A 894 -18.71 24.81 14.65
C ALA A 894 -17.24 24.47 14.89
N THR A 895 -16.43 25.45 15.30
CA THR A 895 -15.06 25.18 15.76
C THR A 895 -14.96 25.25 17.28
N THR A 896 -14.17 24.37 17.88
CA THR A 896 -13.98 24.32 19.33
C THR A 896 -12.56 23.92 19.71
N GLN A 897 -12.11 24.28 20.92
CA GLN A 897 -10.83 23.80 21.45
C GLN A 897 -10.91 22.36 21.95
N ARG A 898 -12.08 21.97 22.48
CA ARG A 898 -12.33 20.66 23.07
C ARG A 898 -13.73 20.21 22.72
N TRP A 899 -13.91 18.92 22.51
CA TRP A 899 -15.23 18.33 22.19
C TRP A 899 -16.28 18.60 23.27
N ASN A 900 -15.89 18.61 24.55
CA ASN A 900 -16.79 18.83 25.68
C ASN A 900 -17.33 20.26 25.79
N ALA A 901 -16.78 21.22 25.04
CA ALA A 901 -17.34 22.58 25.02
C ALA A 901 -18.62 22.68 24.16
N ILE A 902 -18.84 21.72 23.25
CA ILE A 902 -20.12 21.57 22.56
C ILE A 902 -20.99 20.65 23.43
N ARG A 903 -22.17 21.15 23.85
CA ARG A 903 -23.13 20.37 24.64
C ARG A 903 -23.57 19.13 23.86
N ALA A 904 -23.84 18.03 24.57
CA ALA A 904 -24.13 16.72 23.96
C ALA A 904 -25.29 16.78 22.95
N ASN A 905 -26.36 17.52 23.26
CA ASN A 905 -27.52 17.71 22.39
C ASN A 905 -27.19 18.33 21.01
N VAL A 906 -26.13 19.12 20.90
CA VAL A 906 -25.65 19.66 19.62
C VAL A 906 -24.58 18.74 19.03
N ARG A 907 -23.60 18.33 19.84
CA ARG A 907 -22.46 17.50 19.41
C ARG A 907 -22.89 16.17 18.79
N ASP A 908 -23.94 15.55 19.32
CA ASP A 908 -24.40 14.24 18.88
C ASP A 908 -25.22 14.31 17.58
N VAL A 909 -25.72 15.51 17.20
CA VAL A 909 -26.37 15.77 15.90
C VAL A 909 -25.35 16.08 14.81
N ILE A 910 -24.15 16.54 15.18
CA ILE A 910 -23.07 16.79 14.24
C ILE A 910 -22.48 15.45 13.76
N GLY A 911 -22.79 15.13 12.51
CA GLY A 911 -22.38 13.90 11.86
C GLY A 911 -20.93 13.88 11.37
N THR A 912 -20.41 14.99 10.87
CA THR A 912 -19.03 15.06 10.34
C THR A 912 -18.09 15.67 11.37
N ARG A 913 -17.06 14.93 11.79
CA ARG A 913 -16.09 15.37 12.81
C ARG A 913 -14.67 15.42 12.26
N ILE A 914 -14.05 16.60 12.35
CA ILE A 914 -12.66 16.85 11.96
C ILE A 914 -11.87 17.17 13.23
N GLU A 915 -10.99 16.26 13.64
CA GLU A 915 -10.16 16.45 14.83
C GLU A 915 -8.74 16.83 14.42
N LEU A 916 -8.39 18.09 14.65
CA LEU A 916 -7.02 18.59 14.56
C LEU A 916 -6.25 18.24 15.83
N HIS A 917 -4.96 18.58 15.88
CA HIS A 917 -4.16 18.39 17.08
C HIS A 917 -4.85 18.95 18.34
N LEU A 918 -5.09 18.11 19.36
CA LEU A 918 -5.70 18.49 20.63
C LEU A 918 -4.60 18.80 21.66
N THR A 919 -4.90 19.65 22.64
CA THR A 919 -3.94 19.91 23.74
C THR A 919 -3.77 18.68 24.63
N GLU A 920 -4.85 17.93 24.85
CA GLU A 920 -4.87 16.71 25.65
C GLU A 920 -5.40 15.56 24.77
N PRO A 921 -4.58 14.55 24.43
CA PRO A 921 -5.02 13.42 23.62
C PRO A 921 -6.21 12.64 24.22
N MET A 922 -6.37 12.70 25.55
CA MET A 922 -7.49 12.09 26.27
C MET A 922 -8.86 12.67 25.93
N ASP A 923 -8.90 13.92 25.46
CA ASP A 923 -10.12 14.60 25.01
C ASP A 923 -10.56 14.16 23.60
N SER A 924 -9.76 13.32 22.92
CA SER A 924 -10.09 12.76 21.60
C SER A 924 -11.36 11.90 21.66
N VAL A 925 -12.23 12.07 20.67
CA VAL A 925 -13.43 11.23 20.47
C VAL A 925 -13.20 10.13 19.44
N ILE A 926 -12.05 10.13 18.77
CA ILE A 926 -11.67 9.19 17.71
C ILE A 926 -10.75 8.12 18.29
N ASP A 927 -9.48 8.44 18.54
CA ASP A 927 -8.52 7.53 19.17
C ASP A 927 -7.43 8.31 19.92
N ARG A 928 -7.34 8.06 21.24
CA ARG A 928 -6.41 8.76 22.15
C ARG A 928 -4.94 8.47 21.86
N LYS A 929 -4.63 7.25 21.41
CA LYS A 929 -3.25 6.83 21.10
C LYS A 929 -2.80 7.41 19.78
N VAL A 930 -3.67 7.41 18.77
CA VAL A 930 -3.37 8.03 17.46
C VAL A 930 -3.20 9.54 17.63
N GLN A 931 -4.08 10.18 18.39
CA GLN A 931 -3.97 11.62 18.67
C GLN A 931 -2.61 11.94 19.32
N ALA A 932 -2.16 11.16 20.31
CA ALA A 932 -0.88 11.39 20.98
C ALA A 932 0.35 11.31 20.05
N LYS A 933 0.24 10.61 18.91
CA LYS A 933 1.30 10.54 17.88
C LYS A 933 1.22 11.68 16.86
N LEU A 934 0.10 12.42 16.80
CA LEU A 934 -0.11 13.47 15.81
C LEU A 934 0.85 14.64 16.05
N PRO A 935 1.55 15.15 15.02
CA PRO A 935 2.43 16.30 15.19
C PRO A 935 1.64 17.57 15.53
N ALA A 936 2.19 18.40 16.42
CA ALA A 936 1.64 19.70 16.83
C ALA A 936 1.87 20.79 15.76
N LEU A 937 1.60 20.49 14.49
CA LEU A 937 1.69 21.41 13.36
C LEU A 937 0.30 21.87 12.90
N PRO A 938 0.14 23.12 12.43
CA PRO A 938 -1.14 23.59 11.92
C PRO A 938 -1.67 22.74 10.76
N GLY A 939 -2.97 22.49 10.74
CA GLY A 939 -3.64 21.73 9.67
C GLY A 939 -3.51 20.21 9.81
N ARG A 940 -2.66 19.70 10.72
CA ARG A 940 -2.60 18.27 11.04
C ARG A 940 -3.82 17.82 11.83
N GLY A 941 -4.39 16.69 11.42
CA GLY A 941 -5.52 16.08 12.10
C GLY A 941 -5.62 14.59 11.85
N ILE A 942 -6.68 14.01 12.40
CA ILE A 942 -7.10 12.63 12.17
C ILE A 942 -8.55 12.60 11.65
N THR A 943 -8.83 11.69 10.73
CA THR A 943 -10.19 11.39 10.23
C THR A 943 -10.94 10.50 11.23
N GLU A 944 -12.24 10.30 11.02
CA GLU A 944 -13.05 9.39 11.85
C GLU A 944 -12.55 7.93 11.83
N GLU A 945 -11.85 7.54 10.76
CA GLU A 945 -11.21 6.22 10.63
C GLU A 945 -9.84 6.15 11.32
N GLY A 946 -9.36 7.25 11.91
CA GLY A 946 -8.05 7.36 12.55
C GLY A 946 -6.89 7.58 11.57
N ALA A 947 -7.16 7.85 10.30
CA ALA A 947 -6.11 8.16 9.31
C ALA A 947 -5.59 9.59 9.49
N PHE A 948 -4.30 9.81 9.26
CA PHE A 948 -3.72 11.15 9.31
C PHE A 948 -4.18 12.00 8.13
N MET A 949 -4.43 13.28 8.38
CA MET A 949 -4.82 14.24 7.36
C MET A 949 -4.08 15.56 7.51
N LEU A 950 -4.00 16.29 6.40
CA LEU A 950 -3.53 17.66 6.32
C LEU A 950 -4.59 18.52 5.64
N VAL A 951 -5.13 19.47 6.39
CA VAL A 951 -6.00 20.53 5.84
C VAL A 951 -5.16 21.46 4.97
N ALA A 952 -5.67 21.78 3.78
CA ALA A 952 -5.01 22.71 2.89
C ALA A 952 -4.96 24.12 3.49
N HIS A 953 -3.89 24.84 3.17
CA HIS A 953 -3.78 26.25 3.44
C HIS A 953 -4.44 27.05 2.32
N THR A 954 -5.16 28.10 2.72
CA THR A 954 -5.83 29.03 1.82
C THR A 954 -5.32 30.43 2.13
N SER A 955 -4.53 30.96 1.20
CA SER A 955 -4.00 32.32 1.26
C SER A 955 -5.04 33.35 0.85
N ALA A 956 -4.75 34.64 1.10
CA ALA A 956 -5.58 35.74 0.60
C ALA A 956 -5.62 35.79 -0.95
N GLN A 957 -4.57 35.29 -1.62
CA GLN A 957 -4.54 35.22 -3.08
C GLN A 957 -5.54 34.17 -3.61
N ASP A 958 -5.70 33.05 -2.89
CA ASP A 958 -6.70 32.04 -3.24
C ASP A 958 -8.12 32.61 -3.11
N VAL A 959 -8.40 33.37 -2.04
CA VAL A 959 -9.70 34.05 -1.87
C VAL A 959 -9.95 35.07 -3.00
N ALA A 960 -8.93 35.83 -3.39
CA ALA A 960 -9.02 36.77 -4.51
C ALA A 960 -9.26 36.04 -5.84
N HIS A 961 -8.66 34.86 -6.04
CA HIS A 961 -8.92 34.00 -7.20
C HIS A 961 -10.38 33.51 -7.22
N VAL A 962 -10.90 33.00 -6.09
CA VAL A 962 -12.31 32.58 -5.98
C VAL A 962 -13.24 33.76 -6.25
N ARG A 963 -12.92 34.96 -5.76
CA ARG A 963 -13.67 36.19 -6.05
C ARG A 963 -13.69 36.51 -7.54
N ALA A 964 -12.55 36.41 -8.21
CA ALA A 964 -12.46 36.62 -9.66
C ALA A 964 -13.27 35.57 -10.44
N ALA A 965 -13.19 34.30 -10.05
CA ALA A 965 -13.95 33.21 -10.66
C ALA A 965 -15.48 33.36 -10.50
N THR A 966 -15.92 34.07 -9.46
CA THR A 966 -17.34 34.22 -9.10
C THR A 966 -17.91 35.61 -9.40
N GLN A 967 -17.13 36.50 -10.02
CA GLN A 967 -17.48 37.91 -10.24
C GLN A 967 -18.76 38.14 -11.06
N GLY A 968 -19.13 37.19 -11.93
CA GLY A 968 -20.35 37.27 -12.76
C GLY A 968 -21.64 36.84 -12.05
N GLN A 969 -21.57 36.33 -10.82
CA GLN A 969 -22.72 35.83 -10.08
C GLN A 969 -23.37 36.94 -9.24
N PRO A 970 -24.71 37.00 -9.15
CA PRO A 970 -25.38 37.94 -8.27
C PRO A 970 -25.02 37.61 -6.81
N PRO A 971 -24.58 38.58 -5.99
CA PRO A 971 -24.26 38.31 -4.60
C PRO A 971 -25.52 37.89 -3.83
N VAL A 972 -25.33 37.03 -2.83
CA VAL A 972 -26.40 36.64 -1.92
C VAL A 972 -26.93 37.87 -1.16
N PRO A 973 -28.21 37.87 -0.73
CA PRO A 973 -28.74 38.94 0.11
C PRO A 973 -27.85 39.15 1.34
N ARG A 974 -27.34 40.38 1.49
CA ARG A 974 -26.50 40.72 2.65
C ARG A 974 -27.31 40.68 3.94
N LEU A 975 -26.63 40.36 5.04
CA LEU A 975 -27.22 40.39 6.37
C LEU A 975 -27.88 41.76 6.62
N ARG A 976 -29.19 41.75 6.86
CA ARG A 976 -29.93 42.95 7.20
C ARG A 976 -29.48 43.42 8.58
N VAL A 977 -28.93 44.62 8.69
CA VAL A 977 -28.56 45.24 9.96
C VAL A 977 -29.50 46.40 10.26
N LEU A 978 -29.61 46.77 11.54
CA LEU A 978 -30.50 47.83 11.94
C LEU A 978 -29.90 49.20 11.52
N PRO A 979 -30.62 50.00 10.72
CA PRO A 979 -30.06 51.21 10.12
C PRO A 979 -29.64 52.24 11.17
N SER A 980 -28.60 53.01 10.89
CA SER A 980 -28.12 54.11 11.75
C SER A 980 -29.15 55.22 11.92
N HIS A 981 -30.00 55.42 10.92
CA HIS A 981 -31.01 56.47 10.86
C HIS A 981 -32.29 55.94 10.21
N VAL A 982 -33.44 56.38 10.71
CA VAL A 982 -34.77 56.05 10.18
C VAL A 982 -35.57 57.33 10.12
N GLU A 983 -36.11 57.71 8.97
CA GLU A 983 -36.94 58.90 8.87
C GLU A 983 -38.40 58.60 9.25
N VAL A 984 -39.03 59.49 10.00
CA VAL A 984 -40.45 59.37 10.37
C VAL A 984 -41.34 59.41 9.13
N ALA A 985 -40.99 60.22 8.14
CA ALA A 985 -41.76 60.36 6.91
C ALA A 985 -41.92 59.02 6.18
N ASP A 986 -40.85 58.22 6.10
CA ASP A 986 -40.87 56.89 5.48
C ASP A 986 -41.85 55.95 6.17
N LEU A 987 -41.88 55.98 7.51
CA LEU A 987 -42.79 55.14 8.27
C LEU A 987 -44.25 55.56 8.06
N LEU A 988 -44.56 56.87 8.11
CA LEU A 988 -45.92 57.40 7.99
C LEU A 988 -46.64 56.99 6.70
N THR A 989 -45.92 56.75 5.61
CA THR A 989 -46.52 56.27 4.35
C THR A 989 -47.14 54.87 4.45
N SER A 990 -46.79 54.09 5.48
CA SER A 990 -47.08 52.65 5.57
C SER A 990 -47.99 52.22 6.74
N GLY A 991 -48.21 53.07 7.76
CA GLY A 991 -48.75 52.62 9.07
C GLY A 991 -50.13 53.12 9.53
N GLY A 992 -50.85 53.89 8.72
CA GLY A 992 -52.12 54.48 9.15
C GLY A 992 -51.97 55.52 10.28
N GLN A 993 -53.01 55.70 11.11
CA GLN A 993 -53.08 56.74 12.16
C GLN A 993 -52.38 56.36 13.49
N ARG A 994 -51.39 55.47 13.47
CA ARG A 994 -50.67 55.04 14.69
C ARG A 994 -49.33 55.77 14.83
N LEU A 995 -48.84 55.87 16.07
CA LEU A 995 -47.55 56.48 16.36
C LEU A 995 -46.39 55.55 15.91
N PRO A 996 -45.51 55.95 14.97
CA PRO A 996 -44.33 55.18 14.63
C PRO A 996 -43.30 55.25 15.74
N LEU A 997 -42.79 54.10 16.18
CA LEU A 997 -41.73 54.01 17.18
C LEU A 997 -40.35 53.97 16.53
N GLY A 998 -40.24 53.33 15.36
CA GLY A 998 -38.98 53.14 14.66
C GLY A 998 -38.97 51.89 13.79
N VAL A 999 -37.78 51.43 13.40
CA VAL A 999 -37.57 50.12 12.78
C VAL A 999 -36.82 49.24 13.78
N GLY A 1000 -37.18 47.96 13.90
CA GLY A 1000 -36.49 47.10 14.85
C GLY A 1000 -37.10 45.72 15.04
N GLY A 1001 -36.77 45.15 16.20
CA GLY A 1001 -37.14 43.81 16.61
C GLY A 1001 -36.47 42.70 15.77
N PRO A 1002 -36.84 41.44 16.00
CA PRO A 1002 -36.19 40.28 15.36
C PRO A 1002 -36.27 40.29 13.83
N ARG A 1003 -37.24 41.00 13.26
CA ARG A 1003 -37.49 41.05 11.80
C ARG A 1003 -36.95 42.30 11.11
N LEU A 1004 -36.45 43.29 11.87
CA LEU A 1004 -36.07 44.62 11.38
C LEU A 1004 -37.18 45.27 10.55
N ALA A 1005 -38.39 45.34 11.12
CA ALA A 1005 -39.57 45.89 10.47
C ALA A 1005 -40.01 47.20 11.15
N PRO A 1006 -40.82 48.04 10.48
CA PRO A 1006 -41.51 49.16 11.12
C PRO A 1006 -42.29 48.72 12.36
N LEU A 1007 -42.03 49.38 13.49
CA LEU A 1007 -42.70 49.16 14.78
C LEU A 1007 -43.58 50.36 15.11
N TRP A 1008 -44.81 50.08 15.52
CA TRP A 1008 -45.86 51.05 15.80
C TRP A 1008 -46.30 50.91 17.25
N SER A 1009 -46.74 52.01 17.86
CA SER A 1009 -47.32 52.00 19.20
C SER A 1009 -48.58 51.14 19.22
N GLU A 1010 -48.65 50.19 20.16
CA GLU A 1010 -49.81 49.34 20.39
C GLU A 1010 -50.77 49.98 21.41
N SER A 1011 -50.23 50.68 22.41
CA SER A 1011 -50.98 51.25 23.53
C SER A 1011 -51.49 52.67 23.25
N GLY A 1012 -50.86 53.39 22.31
CA GLY A 1012 -51.05 54.83 22.12
C GLY A 1012 -50.36 55.68 23.21
N HIS A 1013 -49.70 55.06 24.18
CA HIS A 1013 -48.87 55.73 25.19
C HIS A 1013 -47.39 55.38 24.95
N LEU A 1014 -46.50 56.37 25.03
CA LEU A 1014 -45.07 56.19 24.80
C LEU A 1014 -44.28 56.77 25.96
N LEU A 1015 -43.36 55.97 26.51
CA LEU A 1015 -42.40 56.41 27.52
C LEU A 1015 -40.98 56.17 27.01
N VAL A 1016 -40.21 57.24 26.84
CA VAL A 1016 -38.81 57.17 26.38
C VAL A 1016 -37.87 57.50 27.53
N ILE A 1017 -36.98 56.57 27.86
CA ILE A 1017 -36.03 56.72 28.97
C ILE A 1017 -34.62 56.65 28.40
N GLY A 1018 -33.75 57.61 28.74
CA GLY A 1018 -32.38 57.60 28.22
C GLY A 1018 -31.45 58.62 28.84
N ALA A 1019 -30.14 58.38 28.72
CA ALA A 1019 -29.08 59.29 29.13
C ALA A 1019 -29.13 60.62 28.34
N SER A 1020 -28.29 61.58 28.71
CA SER A 1020 -28.17 62.84 27.97
C SER A 1020 -27.58 62.57 26.58
N GLY A 1021 -28.15 63.14 25.52
CA GLY A 1021 -27.69 62.91 24.14
C GLY A 1021 -28.15 61.59 23.50
N ALA A 1022 -28.93 60.76 24.21
CA ALA A 1022 -29.35 59.44 23.73
C ALA A 1022 -30.42 59.47 22.60
N GLY A 1023 -31.02 60.63 22.29
CA GLY A 1023 -32.11 60.76 21.31
C GLY A 1023 -33.53 60.89 21.89
N LYS A 1024 -33.67 61.23 23.18
CA LYS A 1024 -34.98 61.42 23.84
C LYS A 1024 -35.86 62.47 23.16
N SER A 1025 -35.34 63.70 23.03
CA SER A 1025 -36.05 64.79 22.35
C SER A 1025 -36.29 64.44 20.88
N THR A 1026 -35.42 63.67 20.23
CA THR A 1026 -35.65 63.16 18.86
C THR A 1026 -36.89 62.28 18.80
N ALA A 1027 -37.06 61.36 19.76
CA ALA A 1027 -38.24 60.52 19.86
C ALA A 1027 -39.53 61.35 20.06
N ILE A 1028 -39.49 62.37 20.92
CA ILE A 1028 -40.62 63.28 21.15
C ILE A 1028 -40.93 64.09 19.89
N ALA A 1029 -39.91 64.63 19.22
CA ALA A 1029 -40.05 65.37 17.99
C ALA A 1029 -40.63 64.51 16.85
N SER A 1030 -40.28 63.24 16.79
CA SER A 1030 -40.88 62.24 15.91
C SER A 1030 -42.34 61.99 16.21
N ALA A 1031 -42.69 61.89 17.50
CA ALA A 1031 -44.07 61.75 17.92
C ALA A 1031 -44.92 62.98 17.55
N ILE A 1032 -44.40 64.20 17.75
CA ILE A 1032 -45.05 65.45 17.32
C ILE A 1032 -45.36 65.39 15.82
N THR A 1033 -44.36 65.08 15.00
CA THR A 1033 -44.49 65.00 13.54
C THR A 1033 -45.55 63.97 13.11
N ALA A 1034 -45.60 62.83 13.80
CA ALA A 1034 -46.58 61.79 13.52
C ALA A 1034 -48.01 62.18 13.94
N ILE A 1035 -48.17 62.84 15.09
CA ILE A 1035 -49.48 63.31 15.57
C ILE A 1035 -50.02 64.42 14.66
N GLU A 1036 -49.16 65.28 14.13
CA GLU A 1036 -49.54 66.29 13.14
C GLU A 1036 -50.15 65.68 11.87
N ALA A 1037 -49.56 64.57 11.40
CA ALA A 1037 -50.03 63.87 10.22
C ALA A 1037 -51.43 63.25 10.38
N MET A 1038 -51.91 63.05 11.63
CA MET A 1038 -53.28 62.56 11.90
C MET A 1038 -54.35 63.63 11.59
N GLY A 1039 -53.98 64.92 11.66
CA GLY A 1039 -54.89 66.03 11.42
C GLY A 1039 -55.74 66.45 12.63
N ARG A 1040 -56.16 67.72 12.62
CA ARG A 1040 -56.74 68.43 13.78
C ARG A 1040 -58.04 67.84 14.31
N GLU A 1041 -58.87 67.28 13.42
CA GLU A 1041 -60.16 66.70 13.81
C GLU A 1041 -59.99 65.40 14.62
N GLN A 1042 -58.86 64.72 14.45
CA GLN A 1042 -58.58 63.43 15.09
C GLN A 1042 -57.71 63.59 16.33
N ALA A 1043 -56.72 64.48 16.30
CA ALA A 1043 -55.77 64.63 17.40
C ALA A 1043 -55.40 66.09 17.69
N ARG A 1044 -55.19 66.41 18.97
CA ARG A 1044 -54.54 67.65 19.42
C ARG A 1044 -53.49 67.39 20.49
N MET A 1045 -52.50 68.27 20.56
CA MET A 1045 -51.35 68.12 21.45
C MET A 1045 -51.38 69.15 22.59
N VAL A 1046 -51.10 68.70 23.81
CA VAL A 1046 -50.68 69.56 24.93
C VAL A 1046 -49.21 69.30 25.15
N ILE A 1047 -48.35 70.27 24.85
CA ILE A 1047 -46.89 70.10 24.87
C ILE A 1047 -46.31 70.78 26.11
N LEU A 1048 -45.67 69.98 26.97
CA LEU A 1048 -44.91 70.43 28.13
C LEU A 1048 -43.42 70.35 27.79
N ASP A 1049 -42.78 71.49 27.58
CA ASP A 1049 -41.40 71.58 27.09
C ASP A 1049 -40.66 72.70 27.83
N VAL A 1050 -40.22 72.40 29.06
CA VAL A 1050 -39.59 73.37 29.96
C VAL A 1050 -38.26 73.90 29.40
N ARG A 1051 -37.56 73.09 28.58
CA ARG A 1051 -36.29 73.47 27.94
C ARG A 1051 -36.44 74.10 26.56
N ARG A 1052 -37.65 74.16 26.01
CA ARG A 1052 -37.97 74.73 24.69
C ARG A 1052 -37.27 73.99 23.54
N ALA A 1053 -37.06 72.69 23.68
CA ALA A 1053 -36.44 71.84 22.65
C ALA A 1053 -37.33 71.66 21.39
N HIS A 1054 -38.62 71.95 21.49
CA HIS A 1054 -39.62 71.76 20.44
C HIS A 1054 -40.35 73.06 20.07
N LEU A 1055 -39.79 74.22 20.41
CA LEU A 1055 -40.40 75.53 20.14
C LEU A 1055 -40.58 75.75 18.64
N GLY A 1056 -41.81 76.05 18.22
CA GLY A 1056 -42.14 76.31 16.82
C GLY A 1056 -42.10 75.08 15.91
N ARG A 1057 -41.88 73.88 16.48
CA ARG A 1057 -41.85 72.63 15.72
C ARG A 1057 -43.25 72.15 15.36
N ALA A 1058 -44.19 72.30 16.29
CA ALA A 1058 -45.55 71.86 16.09
C ALA A 1058 -46.38 72.92 15.34
N ASN A 1059 -47.22 72.50 14.38
CA ASN A 1059 -48.21 73.34 13.70
C ASN A 1059 -49.13 73.96 14.77
N PRO A 1060 -49.23 75.30 14.85
CA PRO A 1060 -50.05 75.99 15.85
C PRO A 1060 -51.50 75.50 15.91
N ASP A 1061 -52.08 75.05 14.79
CA ASP A 1061 -53.46 74.54 14.75
C ASP A 1061 -53.64 73.23 15.53
N MET A 1062 -52.59 72.40 15.63
CA MET A 1062 -52.60 71.12 16.34
C MET A 1062 -52.38 71.28 17.84
N VAL A 1063 -51.81 72.40 18.30
CA VAL A 1063 -51.38 72.58 19.69
C VAL A 1063 -52.47 73.25 20.54
N ALA A 1064 -53.05 72.50 21.46
CA ALA A 1064 -54.08 72.99 22.40
C ALA A 1064 -53.49 73.90 23.48
N ALA A 1065 -52.31 73.55 23.99
CA ALA A 1065 -51.54 74.38 24.91
C ALA A 1065 -50.05 74.03 24.76
N TYR A 1066 -49.18 75.04 24.82
CA TYR A 1066 -47.72 74.88 24.84
C TYR A 1066 -47.18 75.54 26.10
N ALA A 1067 -46.53 74.75 26.96
CA ALA A 1067 -46.03 75.19 28.25
C ALA A 1067 -44.49 75.17 28.28
N ALA A 1068 -43.89 76.37 28.34
CA ALA A 1068 -42.44 76.59 28.33
C ALA A 1068 -41.86 77.04 29.69
N SER A 1069 -42.67 77.00 30.75
CA SER A 1069 -42.31 77.34 32.13
C SER A 1069 -43.17 76.55 33.10
N THR A 1070 -42.71 76.36 34.34
CA THR A 1070 -43.45 75.60 35.37
C THR A 1070 -44.86 76.14 35.63
N SER A 1071 -45.03 77.47 35.66
CA SER A 1071 -46.36 78.08 35.83
C SER A 1071 -47.29 77.80 34.64
N ALA A 1072 -46.77 77.83 33.41
CA ALA A 1072 -47.55 77.50 32.21
C ALA A 1072 -47.89 76.00 32.15
N VAL A 1073 -47.05 75.14 32.75
CA VAL A 1073 -47.34 73.71 32.88
C VAL A 1073 -48.54 73.48 33.79
N ASP A 1074 -48.62 74.15 34.94
CA ASP A 1074 -49.77 74.05 35.85
C ASP A 1074 -51.08 74.47 35.16
N GLU A 1075 -51.06 75.58 34.41
CA GLU A 1075 -52.22 76.06 33.65
C GLU A 1075 -52.63 75.08 32.54
N ALA A 1076 -51.67 74.59 31.75
CA ALA A 1076 -51.94 73.65 30.66
C ALA A 1076 -52.48 72.31 31.16
N VAL A 1077 -51.90 71.76 32.24
CA VAL A 1077 -52.37 70.51 32.85
C VAL A 1077 -53.75 70.69 33.48
N SER A 1078 -54.01 71.81 34.15
CA SER A 1078 -55.34 72.11 34.73
C SER A 1078 -56.42 72.21 33.64
N ALA A 1079 -56.11 72.87 32.52
CA ALA A 1079 -57.02 72.96 31.37
C ALA A 1079 -57.27 71.59 30.72
N LEU A 1080 -56.22 70.76 30.59
CA LEU A 1080 -56.33 69.39 30.11
C LEU A 1080 -57.24 68.54 31.02
N ILE A 1081 -57.00 68.57 32.34
CA ILE A 1081 -57.82 67.85 33.34
C ILE A 1081 -59.29 68.29 33.24
N THR A 1082 -59.55 69.59 33.12
CA THR A 1082 -60.91 70.13 32.98
C THR A 1082 -61.62 69.56 31.76
N THR A 1083 -60.91 69.51 30.62
CA THR A 1083 -61.45 68.96 29.36
C THR A 1083 -61.73 67.46 29.48
N LEU A 1084 -60.79 66.69 30.05
CA LEU A 1084 -60.90 65.24 30.19
C LEU A 1084 -61.96 64.81 31.20
N ARG A 1085 -62.15 65.55 32.30
CA ARG A 1085 -63.23 65.31 33.26
C ARG A 1085 -64.61 65.47 32.62
N GLY A 1086 -64.74 66.41 31.68
CA GLY A 1086 -65.96 66.57 30.87
C GLY A 1086 -66.25 65.38 29.96
N ARG A 1087 -65.25 64.54 29.66
CA ARG A 1087 -65.40 63.33 28.83
C ARG A 1087 -65.64 62.06 29.65
N LEU A 1088 -65.57 62.11 30.98
CA LEU A 1088 -65.82 60.92 31.80
C LEU A 1088 -67.25 60.40 31.58
N PRO A 1089 -67.44 59.08 31.44
CA PRO A 1089 -68.77 58.52 31.22
C PRO A 1089 -69.65 58.77 32.45
N GLY A 1090 -70.80 59.40 32.23
CA GLY A 1090 -71.85 59.53 33.24
C GLY A 1090 -72.57 58.21 33.51
N SER A 1091 -73.45 58.19 34.51
CA SER A 1091 -74.28 57.02 34.85
C SER A 1091 -75.35 56.68 33.79
N ASP A 1092 -75.52 57.56 32.80
CA ASP A 1092 -76.45 57.48 31.68
C ASP A 1092 -75.86 56.87 30.40
N VAL A 1093 -74.54 56.60 30.38
CA VAL A 1093 -73.84 56.03 29.21
C VAL A 1093 -74.10 54.52 29.11
N THR A 1094 -74.68 54.08 27.98
CA THR A 1094 -74.93 52.65 27.72
C THR A 1094 -73.63 51.88 27.37
N PRO A 1095 -73.57 50.55 27.57
CA PRO A 1095 -72.38 49.76 27.19
C PRO A 1095 -72.00 49.87 25.70
N GLN A 1096 -72.98 50.05 24.81
CA GLN A 1096 -72.74 50.23 23.37
C GLN A 1096 -72.12 51.61 23.08
N GLN A 1097 -72.62 52.66 23.75
CA GLN A 1097 -72.01 54.00 23.67
C GLN A 1097 -70.61 54.02 24.28
N LEU A 1098 -70.40 53.26 25.37
CA LEU A 1098 -69.09 53.09 26.01
C LEU A 1098 -68.05 52.48 25.03
N ALA A 1099 -68.43 51.40 24.34
CA ALA A 1099 -67.57 50.73 23.36
C ALA A 1099 -67.29 51.59 22.12
N GLN A 1100 -68.24 52.44 21.70
CA GLN A 1100 -68.13 53.30 20.52
C GLN A 1100 -67.58 54.71 20.83
N ARG A 1101 -67.36 55.06 22.09
CA ARG A 1101 -66.96 56.41 22.55
C ARG A 1101 -67.89 57.53 22.11
N SER A 1102 -69.19 57.26 22.00
CA SER A 1102 -70.13 58.17 21.33
C SER A 1102 -70.82 59.19 22.25
N TRP A 1103 -70.48 59.26 23.55
CA TRP A 1103 -71.07 60.23 24.50
C TRP A 1103 -70.31 61.56 24.57
N TRP A 1104 -69.14 61.63 23.92
CA TRP A 1104 -68.39 62.85 23.72
C TRP A 1104 -67.92 62.91 22.26
N GLU A 1105 -67.76 64.13 21.75
CA GLU A 1105 -67.22 64.39 20.41
C GLU A 1105 -65.97 65.28 20.53
N GLY A 1106 -65.02 65.09 19.61
CA GLY A 1106 -63.81 65.89 19.51
C GLY A 1106 -62.55 65.05 19.30
N PRO A 1107 -61.39 65.70 19.17
CA PRO A 1107 -60.13 65.02 18.93
C PRO A 1107 -59.62 64.31 20.20
N GLU A 1108 -58.85 63.25 19.99
CA GLU A 1108 -58.01 62.66 21.03
C GLU A 1108 -56.92 63.66 21.49
N LEU A 1109 -56.54 63.61 22.75
CA LEU A 1109 -55.61 64.54 23.37
C LEU A 1109 -54.30 63.83 23.70
N TYR A 1110 -53.23 64.25 23.03
CA TYR A 1110 -51.87 63.79 23.27
C TYR A 1110 -51.16 64.75 24.22
N LEU A 1111 -50.93 64.30 25.44
CA LEU A 1111 -50.05 64.97 26.38
C LEU A 1111 -48.60 64.60 26.05
N VAL A 1112 -47.87 65.55 25.46
CA VAL A 1112 -46.47 65.40 25.07
C VAL A 1112 -45.60 66.07 26.13
N ILE A 1113 -44.71 65.33 26.76
CA ILE A 1113 -43.81 65.83 27.81
C ILE A 1113 -42.37 65.54 27.42
N ASP A 1114 -41.57 66.56 27.18
CA ASP A 1114 -40.10 66.40 27.15
C ASP A 1114 -39.52 66.72 28.54
N ASP A 1115 -38.46 66.00 28.92
CA ASP A 1115 -37.82 66.07 30.25
C ASP A 1115 -38.80 66.00 31.44
N LEU A 1116 -39.56 64.91 31.57
CA LEU A 1116 -40.56 64.66 32.63
C LEU A 1116 -40.04 64.92 34.05
N GLU A 1117 -38.74 64.74 34.31
CA GLU A 1117 -38.14 65.03 35.62
C GLU A 1117 -38.16 66.52 36.02
N LEU A 1118 -38.40 67.44 35.08
CA LEU A 1118 -38.50 68.88 35.34
C LEU A 1118 -39.93 69.33 35.67
N VAL A 1119 -40.92 68.46 35.48
CA VAL A 1119 -42.32 68.75 35.78
C VAL A 1119 -42.62 68.39 37.25
N PRO A 1120 -43.20 69.31 38.05
CA PRO A 1120 -43.55 69.01 39.44
C PRO A 1120 -44.54 67.86 39.56
N GLU A 1121 -44.29 66.92 40.47
CA GLU A 1121 -45.15 65.75 40.67
C GLU A 1121 -46.55 66.13 41.18
N ASP A 1122 -46.66 67.18 42.00
CA ASP A 1122 -47.96 67.67 42.51
C ASP A 1122 -48.92 68.05 41.38
N THR A 1123 -48.41 68.67 40.31
CA THR A 1123 -49.19 69.05 39.12
C THR A 1123 -49.73 67.83 38.38
N LEU A 1124 -48.94 66.77 38.30
CA LEU A 1124 -49.27 65.55 37.56
C LEU A 1124 -50.15 64.58 38.37
N ARG A 1125 -50.17 64.70 39.70
CA ARG A 1125 -50.91 63.80 40.61
C ARG A 1125 -52.39 63.75 40.29
N GLU A 1126 -53.02 64.90 40.02
CA GLU A 1126 -54.44 64.96 39.70
C GLU A 1126 -54.75 64.33 38.34
N LEU A 1127 -53.88 64.53 37.35
CA LEU A 1127 -54.01 63.91 36.03
C LEU A 1127 -53.89 62.38 36.10
N ALA A 1128 -53.00 61.86 36.93
CA ALA A 1128 -52.81 60.41 37.12
C ALA A 1128 -54.10 59.70 37.56
N THR A 1129 -55.00 60.40 38.28
CA THR A 1129 -56.30 59.82 38.68
C THR A 1129 -57.25 59.53 37.50
N LEU A 1130 -57.00 60.12 36.34
CA LEU A 1130 -57.79 59.91 35.11
C LEU A 1130 -57.27 58.77 34.24
N PHE A 1131 -56.06 58.26 34.50
CA PHE A 1131 -55.43 57.21 33.71
C PHE A 1131 -56.27 55.93 33.57
N PRO A 1132 -56.95 55.40 34.61
CA PRO A 1132 -57.82 54.24 34.47
C PRO A 1132 -58.92 54.41 33.40
N HIS A 1133 -59.27 55.65 33.06
CA HIS A 1133 -60.26 56.00 32.04
C HIS A 1133 -59.64 56.54 30.75
N ALA A 1134 -58.30 56.55 30.60
CA ALA A 1134 -57.59 57.19 29.50
C ALA A 1134 -58.10 56.74 28.11
N ARG A 1135 -58.37 55.43 27.97
CA ARG A 1135 -58.92 54.86 26.75
C ARG A 1135 -60.32 55.38 26.44
N ASP A 1136 -61.16 55.64 27.42
CA ASP A 1136 -62.56 56.05 27.22
C ASP A 1136 -62.67 57.54 26.90
N ILE A 1137 -61.78 58.35 27.48
CA ILE A 1137 -61.76 59.81 27.34
C ILE A 1137 -60.85 60.32 26.21
N GLY A 1138 -60.16 59.41 25.51
CA GLY A 1138 -59.24 59.73 24.41
C GLY A 1138 -57.99 60.49 24.88
N LEU A 1139 -57.38 60.06 25.99
CA LEU A 1139 -56.12 60.59 26.50
C LEU A 1139 -54.95 59.68 26.10
N HIS A 1140 -53.92 60.28 25.50
CA HIS A 1140 -52.65 59.64 25.19
C HIS A 1140 -51.50 60.38 25.85
N VAL A 1141 -50.46 59.66 26.28
CA VAL A 1141 -49.31 60.24 27.00
C VAL A 1141 -48.05 59.84 26.27
N VAL A 1142 -47.28 60.83 25.82
CA VAL A 1142 -46.00 60.67 25.17
C VAL A 1142 -44.97 61.42 26.01
N ALA A 1143 -44.16 60.72 26.77
CA ALA A 1143 -43.25 61.32 27.74
C ALA A 1143 -41.81 60.85 27.53
N ALA A 1144 -40.86 61.78 27.64
CA ALA A 1144 -39.44 61.47 27.73
C ALA A 1144 -38.92 61.80 29.13
N ARG A 1145 -38.03 60.96 29.66
CA ARG A 1145 -37.40 61.15 30.97
C ARG A 1145 -35.92 60.84 30.93
N LYS A 1146 -35.11 61.61 31.65
CA LYS A 1146 -33.71 61.26 31.90
C LYS A 1146 -33.56 59.94 32.67
N PHE A 1147 -32.55 59.16 32.27
CA PHE A 1147 -32.24 57.85 32.86
C PHE A 1147 -31.93 57.88 34.36
N GLY A 1148 -31.14 58.85 34.83
CA GLY A 1148 -30.70 58.90 36.23
C GLY A 1148 -31.86 59.10 37.21
N GLY A 1149 -31.95 58.23 38.23
CA GLY A 1149 -32.99 58.27 39.26
C GLY A 1149 -34.34 57.71 38.82
N VAL A 1150 -34.41 57.05 37.66
CA VAL A 1150 -35.67 56.49 37.13
C VAL A 1150 -36.25 55.42 38.04
N SER A 1151 -35.44 54.54 38.64
CA SER A 1151 -35.95 53.47 39.50
C SER A 1151 -36.66 54.01 40.75
N ARG A 1152 -36.21 55.16 41.28
CA ARG A 1152 -36.92 55.86 42.36
C ARG A 1152 -38.19 56.53 41.85
N ALA A 1153 -38.13 57.13 40.67
CA ALA A 1153 -39.28 57.82 40.08
C ALA A 1153 -40.43 56.88 39.70
N MET A 1154 -40.16 55.60 39.43
CA MET A 1154 -41.18 54.59 39.17
C MET A 1154 -42.13 54.36 40.35
N PHE A 1155 -41.74 54.73 41.58
CA PHE A 1155 -42.62 54.71 42.76
C PHE A 1155 -43.48 55.98 42.90
N GLY A 1156 -43.24 56.99 42.07
CA GLY A 1156 -44.05 58.21 42.02
C GLY A 1156 -45.45 57.93 41.47
N SER A 1157 -46.41 58.72 41.92
CA SER A 1157 -47.85 58.53 41.63
C SER A 1157 -48.17 58.54 40.12
N PHE A 1158 -47.52 59.43 39.35
CA PHE A 1158 -47.72 59.55 37.91
C PHE A 1158 -47.14 58.37 37.13
N LEU A 1159 -45.84 58.03 37.32
CA LEU A 1159 -45.19 56.96 36.57
C LEU A 1159 -45.69 55.57 36.97
N SER A 1160 -46.06 55.37 38.25
CA SER A 1160 -46.73 54.13 38.67
C SER A 1160 -48.07 53.97 37.95
N SER A 1161 -48.91 55.01 37.94
CA SER A 1161 -50.21 54.94 37.25
C SER A 1161 -50.05 54.81 35.74
N LEU A 1162 -49.03 55.45 35.15
CA LEU A 1162 -48.73 55.32 33.72
C LEU A 1162 -48.31 53.89 33.40
N LYS A 1163 -47.48 53.27 34.24
CA LYS A 1163 -47.05 51.87 34.08
C LYS A 1163 -48.25 50.91 34.05
N ASP A 1164 -49.30 51.18 34.82
CA ASP A 1164 -50.52 50.36 34.83
C ASP A 1164 -51.31 50.44 33.50
N LEU A 1165 -51.08 51.47 32.68
CA LEU A 1165 -51.61 51.56 31.31
C LEU A 1165 -50.84 50.73 30.28
N LEU A 1166 -49.74 50.07 30.70
CA LEU A 1166 -48.86 49.30 29.82
C LEU A 1166 -48.38 50.11 28.59
N PRO A 1167 -47.70 51.25 28.80
CA PRO A 1167 -47.23 52.09 27.71
C PRO A 1167 -46.15 51.34 26.90
N ASP A 1168 -45.99 51.74 25.64
CA ASP A 1168 -44.82 51.34 24.86
C ASP A 1168 -43.59 52.05 25.43
N VAL A 1169 -42.57 51.30 25.85
CA VAL A 1169 -41.38 51.86 26.51
C VAL A 1169 -40.16 51.68 25.63
N VAL A 1170 -39.46 52.76 25.34
CA VAL A 1170 -38.15 52.74 24.67
C VAL A 1170 -37.07 53.13 25.65
N ILE A 1171 -36.20 52.18 25.99
CA ILE A 1171 -35.04 52.39 26.85
C ILE A 1171 -33.83 52.60 25.95
N LEU A 1172 -33.41 53.85 25.77
CA LEU A 1172 -32.22 54.25 25.03
C LEU A 1172 -30.94 53.98 25.86
N ASP A 1173 -29.85 54.71 25.58
CA ASP A 1173 -28.60 54.64 26.33
C ASP A 1173 -28.79 54.74 27.85
N GLY A 1174 -28.18 53.82 28.61
CA GLY A 1174 -28.30 53.73 30.07
C GLY A 1174 -27.25 52.83 30.70
N THR A 1175 -27.06 52.96 32.03
CA THR A 1175 -26.12 52.14 32.80
C THR A 1175 -26.84 51.04 33.58
N ARG A 1176 -26.10 49.99 33.98
CA ARG A 1176 -26.67 48.87 34.74
C ARG A 1176 -27.03 49.22 36.20
N ASP A 1177 -26.66 50.41 36.68
CA ASP A 1177 -26.79 50.81 38.09
C ASP A 1177 -28.24 50.97 38.56
N GLU A 1178 -29.17 51.29 37.66
CA GLU A 1178 -30.59 51.47 37.98
C GLU A 1178 -31.36 50.13 38.06
N GLY A 1179 -30.75 49.00 37.73
CA GLY A 1179 -31.41 47.69 37.72
C GLY A 1179 -32.29 47.44 36.49
N ALA A 1180 -33.24 46.49 36.58
CA ALA A 1180 -34.14 46.18 35.48
C ALA A 1180 -35.32 47.17 35.43
N LEU A 1181 -35.55 47.76 34.26
CA LEU A 1181 -36.67 48.67 33.98
C LEU A 1181 -37.63 47.96 33.04
N PHE A 1182 -38.91 47.86 33.42
CA PHE A 1182 -39.93 47.16 32.63
C PHE A 1182 -39.50 45.73 32.19
N GLY A 1183 -38.80 45.01 33.06
CA GLY A 1183 -38.32 43.65 32.79
C GLY A 1183 -37.00 43.56 32.01
N VAL A 1184 -36.46 44.68 31.53
CA VAL A 1184 -35.26 44.73 30.69
C VAL A 1184 -34.12 45.46 31.41
N ARG A 1185 -32.89 44.96 31.29
CA ARG A 1185 -31.71 45.62 31.85
C ARG A 1185 -31.15 46.64 30.85
N PRO A 1186 -31.04 47.93 31.23
CA PRO A 1186 -30.42 48.94 30.37
C PRO A 1186 -28.96 48.61 30.08
N VAL A 1187 -28.53 48.95 28.87
CA VAL A 1187 -27.15 48.80 28.41
C VAL A 1187 -26.74 50.04 27.62
N PRO A 1188 -25.44 50.32 27.49
CA PRO A 1188 -24.97 51.41 26.65
C PRO A 1188 -25.44 51.22 25.19
N GLN A 1189 -25.94 52.28 24.57
CA GLN A 1189 -26.46 52.25 23.19
C GLN A 1189 -26.05 53.52 22.43
N PRO A 1190 -25.86 53.45 21.10
CA PRO A 1190 -25.66 54.66 20.29
C PRO A 1190 -26.93 55.54 20.29
N PRO A 1191 -26.82 56.83 19.96
CA PRO A 1191 -27.97 57.73 19.90
C PRO A 1191 -29.08 57.21 18.99
N GLY A 1192 -30.33 57.25 19.47
CA GLY A 1192 -31.51 56.75 18.75
C GLY A 1192 -31.70 55.23 18.81
N ARG A 1193 -30.72 54.46 19.31
CA ARG A 1193 -30.84 53.02 19.52
C ARG A 1193 -31.34 52.73 20.92
N GLY A 1194 -32.32 51.83 21.05
CA GLY A 1194 -32.86 51.46 22.35
C GLY A 1194 -33.52 50.09 22.36
N LEU A 1195 -33.81 49.59 23.56
CA LEU A 1195 -34.60 48.38 23.79
C LEU A 1195 -36.07 48.78 23.89
N LEU A 1196 -36.90 48.16 23.05
CA LEU A 1196 -38.34 48.36 23.05
C LEU A 1196 -39.03 47.32 23.94
N VAL A 1197 -39.94 47.78 24.78
CA VAL A 1197 -40.88 46.95 25.55
C VAL A 1197 -42.30 47.33 25.14
N GLN A 1198 -43.08 46.36 24.68
CA GLN A 1198 -44.49 46.54 24.32
C GLN A 1198 -45.33 45.49 25.03
N SER A 1199 -46.49 45.87 25.56
CA SER A 1199 -47.39 44.94 26.25
C SER A 1199 -46.72 44.13 27.38
N GLY A 1200 -45.68 44.70 28.02
CA GLY A 1200 -44.91 44.05 29.08
C GLY A 1200 -43.82 43.08 28.61
N GLU A 1201 -43.64 42.88 27.29
CA GLU A 1201 -42.65 42.00 26.70
C GLU A 1201 -41.54 42.79 25.98
N ALA A 1202 -40.30 42.32 26.11
CA ALA A 1202 -39.17 42.89 25.37
C ALA A 1202 -39.28 42.52 23.88
N ARG A 1203 -39.41 43.52 23.01
CA ARG A 1203 -39.45 43.36 21.55
C ARG A 1203 -38.06 43.40 20.90
N GLY A 1204 -37.02 43.69 21.67
CA GLY A 1204 -35.62 43.75 21.21
C GLY A 1204 -35.16 45.17 20.87
N LEU A 1205 -34.07 45.26 20.12
CA LEU A 1205 -33.47 46.54 19.71
C LEU A 1205 -34.32 47.24 18.64
N VAL A 1206 -34.47 48.56 18.79
CA VAL A 1206 -35.14 49.45 17.84
C VAL A 1206 -34.26 50.66 17.55
N GLN A 1207 -34.26 51.09 16.29
CA GLN A 1207 -33.77 52.41 15.90
C GLN A 1207 -34.97 53.34 15.86
N VAL A 1208 -35.00 54.29 16.79
CA VAL A 1208 -36.05 55.30 16.89
C VAL A 1208 -36.04 56.17 15.64
N ALA A 1209 -37.23 56.42 15.11
CA ALA A 1209 -37.39 57.29 13.95
C ALA A 1209 -37.00 58.74 14.31
N ALA A 1210 -36.49 59.48 13.32
CA ALA A 1210 -36.10 60.87 13.43
C ALA A 1210 -36.94 61.73 12.47
N PRO A 1211 -37.30 62.96 12.88
CA PRO A 1211 -38.16 63.85 12.09
C PRO A 1211 -37.36 64.72 11.09
N TYR A 1212 -36.15 64.32 10.75
CA TYR A 1212 -35.22 65.03 9.85
C TYR A 1212 -34.38 64.01 9.08
N PRO A 1213 -33.82 64.38 7.91
CA PRO A 1213 -32.98 63.48 7.12
C PRO A 1213 -31.64 63.20 7.79
N GLU A 1214 -30.95 62.15 7.32
CA GLU A 1214 -29.66 61.73 7.85
C GLU A 1214 -28.65 62.89 7.90
N GLY A 1215 -28.00 63.11 9.05
CA GLY A 1215 -27.11 64.24 9.31
C GLY A 1215 -27.79 65.51 9.84
N GLY A 1216 -29.12 65.55 9.91
CA GLY A 1216 -29.85 66.61 10.60
C GLY A 1216 -29.74 66.51 12.13
N THR A 1217 -30.00 67.61 12.82
CA THR A 1217 -30.09 67.66 14.29
C THR A 1217 -31.31 68.47 14.74
N LEU A 1218 -31.75 68.24 15.98
CA LEU A 1218 -32.82 69.00 16.62
C LEU A 1218 -32.44 70.44 16.95
#